data_AF-I3YY75-F1
#
_entry.id   AF-I3YY75-F1
#
_cell.length_a   1.000
_cell.length_b   1.000
_cell.length_c   1.000
_cell.angle_alpha   90.00
_cell.angle_beta   90.00
_cell.angle_gamma   90.00
#
_symmetry.space_group_name_H-M   'P 1'
#
loop_
_entity.id
_entity.type
_entity.pdbx_description
1 polymer ?
#
loop_
_entity_poly.entity_id
_entity_poly.type
_entity_poly.pdbx_seq_one_letter_code
_entity_poly.pdbx_strand_id
1 'polypeptide(L)'
;MKKFLLLFILNISSVSVFAQPIDLTQQFNGQYDFTAIGNTLNEFENQNPTCTILSQSSATLSLSTGQTLVSAKLYWSGSAVGDFDVKLNGIDVSAERTFSLVYSGKPYFAANADVTAIVETNGNGNYTFSDMDISGGLFAYCDGGTNYGGWSIIVVYEDPALLWNQISLFDGLEAVSATNNTLDIHLTNIDAKSDILAKIGFLAWEGDQQIANGESLFINNSLVSNLPLNPSNNAFNGTNSYTNSNTLYNMDLDYYELTGLIQPGDTQIDIKLTSQQDFIMVNNIITSVNSELPDATIAIDGVTVSPQLDEIYATYTVSNVNSTNVLPANTSVRFYADNVLLAEDFTNQEIPIGGTLTNLITIPIPVGTPSNFALVAVIDGDGMIPETNEGNNEYVFPIVLQYIDIEDPAANLIVCDDDNDGFQAFDLSIQTPLITQGDPNLTVTYHKTLTDAQNGDLPVVNLYVNDQRFYDAPITDSQLPGFGTGGIWARVKNSSNNEISIVPFALEVRATPVGNTPAPLRVCDDNNDGFALFNLSIVESEVLGSLNPVGFDLYYYEDFSQAIAAGDVAMTNPDFSQAISSPLNFVNTTNPQTIYILLVANASGTIPPNPNSSQGCYDIVELQLIVNDTPPITQPIDLIINDGDGDDFAIFDLTVNIPVILGSLNPANYVVSFYETEANAQNNEFVIANPAVYQNLTNPQLIYTRVENINSGCFEIASFEIEADKTISVGSFAFEDLSISPNPTSKSFTVQSSQLVSETSILIYDVQGKLLFSEKMLPQNGLVTMNVSSLENGVYFLKIASEGNTVVKKLLKN
;
A
#
# COMPACT_ATOMS: atom_id res chain seq x y z
N MET A 1 12.07 -0.90 21.32
CA MET A 1 12.28 -0.06 22.53
C MET A 1 10.94 0.35 23.12
N LYS A 2 10.51 -0.28 24.22
CA LYS A 2 9.55 0.23 25.22
C LYS A 2 9.72 -0.68 26.45
N LYS A 3 10.34 -0.14 27.50
CA LYS A 3 10.62 -0.85 28.76
C LYS A 3 9.34 -0.88 29.59
N PHE A 4 8.79 -2.06 29.86
CA PHE A 4 7.82 -2.25 30.94
C PHE A 4 8.59 -2.67 32.19
N LEU A 5 8.57 -1.79 33.19
CA LEU A 5 9.11 -2.01 34.53
C LEU A 5 8.01 -2.71 35.34
N LEU A 6 8.14 -4.03 35.58
CA LEU A 6 7.27 -4.74 36.51
C LEU A 6 7.89 -4.66 37.90
N LEU A 7 7.25 -3.90 38.79
CA LEU A 7 7.63 -3.74 40.19
C LEU A 7 7.01 -4.90 40.99
N PHE A 8 7.80 -5.91 41.36
CA PHE A 8 7.36 -6.98 42.27
C PHE A 8 7.45 -6.47 43.72
N ILE A 9 6.32 -6.28 44.38
CA ILE A 9 6.25 -5.99 45.81
C ILE A 9 6.30 -7.32 46.56
N LEU A 10 7.46 -7.64 47.14
CA LEU A 10 7.66 -8.79 48.00
C LEU A 10 7.08 -8.48 49.40
N ASN A 11 5.85 -8.93 49.67
CA ASN A 11 5.31 -8.98 51.03
C ASN A 11 5.73 -10.32 51.66
N ILE A 12 6.81 -10.30 52.43
CA ILE A 12 7.23 -11.42 53.28
C ILE A 12 6.25 -11.47 54.46
N SER A 13 5.22 -12.31 54.34
CA SER A 13 4.37 -12.70 55.47
C SER A 13 4.88 -14.05 55.97
N SER A 14 5.48 -14.07 57.15
CA SER A 14 5.89 -15.29 57.86
C SER A 14 4.64 -16.06 58.28
N VAL A 15 4.19 -16.97 57.42
CA VAL A 15 3.13 -17.93 57.74
C VAL A 15 3.75 -18.98 58.66
N SER A 16 3.28 -19.08 59.90
CA SER A 16 3.59 -20.20 60.77
C SER A 16 2.90 -21.46 60.22
N VAL A 17 3.66 -22.30 59.54
CA VAL A 17 3.18 -23.56 58.95
C VAL A 17 3.17 -24.63 60.06
N PHE A 18 1.99 -25.18 60.35
CA PHE A 18 1.83 -26.38 61.18
C PHE A 18 2.44 -27.60 60.47
N ALA A 19 2.72 -28.69 61.21
CA ALA A 19 3.34 -29.94 60.74
C ALA A 19 3.08 -30.24 59.24
N GLN A 20 4.16 -30.35 58.47
CA GLN A 20 4.11 -30.61 57.03
C GLN A 20 4.17 -32.13 56.80
N PRO A 21 3.31 -32.67 55.93
CA PRO A 21 3.38 -34.08 55.54
C PRO A 21 4.73 -34.40 54.90
N ILE A 22 5.18 -35.64 55.06
CA ILE A 22 6.36 -36.16 54.38
C ILE A 22 6.01 -36.42 52.91
N ASP A 23 6.49 -35.53 52.04
CA ASP A 23 6.20 -35.53 50.60
C ASP A 23 7.48 -35.65 49.77
N LEU A 24 7.36 -36.09 48.51
CA LEU A 24 8.48 -36.21 47.58
C LEU A 24 9.06 -34.83 47.24
N THR A 25 10.38 -34.69 47.33
CA THR A 25 11.07 -33.40 47.13
C THR A 25 12.09 -33.43 46.01
N GLN A 26 12.83 -34.53 45.90
CA GLN A 26 13.86 -34.72 44.90
C GLN A 26 13.84 -36.18 44.47
N GLN A 27 14.10 -36.38 43.18
CA GLN A 27 14.22 -37.70 42.59
C GLN A 27 15.42 -37.70 41.66
N PHE A 28 16.23 -38.76 41.73
CA PHE A 28 17.43 -38.93 40.92
C PHE A 28 17.37 -40.28 40.24
N ASN A 29 17.55 -40.31 38.93
CA ASN A 29 17.53 -41.54 38.13
C ASN A 29 18.91 -41.76 37.51
N GLY A 30 19.53 -42.90 37.80
CA GLY A 30 20.89 -43.18 37.35
C GLY A 30 21.47 -44.40 38.04
N GLN A 31 22.78 -44.63 37.87
CA GLN A 31 23.50 -45.64 38.66
C GLN A 31 23.82 -45.08 40.05
N TYR A 32 22.76 -44.76 40.80
CA TYR A 32 22.83 -43.99 42.03
C TYR A 32 22.47 -44.86 43.25
N ASP A 33 23.00 -44.45 44.39
CA ASP A 33 22.59 -44.91 45.71
C ASP A 33 22.81 -43.79 46.73
N PHE A 34 22.41 -43.99 47.99
CA PHE A 34 22.58 -43.00 49.04
C PHE A 34 23.30 -43.54 50.27
N THR A 35 23.91 -42.62 51.00
CA THR A 35 24.44 -42.80 52.36
C THR A 35 24.06 -41.60 53.21
N ALA A 36 24.19 -41.69 54.53
CA ALA A 36 24.02 -40.55 55.41
C ALA A 36 25.17 -40.43 56.41
N ILE A 37 25.46 -39.20 56.81
CA ILE A 37 26.34 -38.87 57.94
C ILE A 37 25.61 -37.93 58.86
N GLY A 38 25.88 -37.98 60.16
CA GLY A 38 25.20 -37.10 61.10
C GLY A 38 25.66 -37.37 62.51
N ASN A 39 25.34 -36.45 63.41
CA ASN A 39 25.64 -36.64 64.82
C ASN A 39 24.66 -35.85 65.69
N THR A 40 24.42 -36.36 66.89
CA THR A 40 23.65 -35.65 67.91
C THR A 40 24.48 -34.52 68.53
N LEU A 41 23.82 -33.52 69.09
CA LEU A 41 24.41 -32.51 69.96
C LEU A 41 24.14 -32.84 71.43
N ASN A 42 23.46 -33.96 71.72
CA ASN A 42 23.23 -34.44 73.07
C ASN A 42 24.44 -35.24 73.59
N GLU A 43 24.93 -34.91 74.78
CA GLU A 43 26.01 -35.67 75.42
C GLU A 43 25.53 -37.02 76.01
N PHE A 44 24.23 -37.13 76.32
CA PHE A 44 23.60 -38.29 76.95
C PHE A 44 22.12 -38.38 76.57
N GLU A 45 21.54 -39.58 76.69
CA GLU A 45 20.09 -39.83 76.64
C GLU A 45 19.36 -39.13 77.79
N ASN A 46 18.28 -38.38 77.49
CA ASN A 46 17.18 -37.75 78.28
C ASN A 46 17.21 -37.64 79.84
N GLN A 47 18.33 -37.82 80.52
CA GLN A 47 18.43 -38.04 81.98
C GLN A 47 19.43 -37.10 82.67
N ASN A 48 19.86 -36.01 82.02
CA ASN A 48 20.78 -35.04 82.62
C ASN A 48 20.04 -33.84 83.24
N PRO A 49 20.22 -33.54 84.55
CA PRO A 49 19.60 -32.39 85.21
C PRO A 49 20.08 -31.02 84.71
N THR A 50 21.15 -30.96 83.90
CA THR A 50 21.70 -29.69 83.39
C THR A 50 21.07 -29.23 82.08
N CYS A 51 20.44 -30.13 81.32
CA CYS A 51 19.71 -29.82 80.08
C CYS A 51 20.49 -28.88 79.14
N THR A 52 21.65 -29.37 78.70
CA THR A 52 22.58 -28.67 77.82
C THR A 52 22.76 -29.46 76.53
N ILE A 53 23.08 -28.75 75.46
CA ILE A 53 23.52 -29.32 74.18
C ILE A 53 24.94 -28.87 73.88
N LEU A 54 25.67 -29.67 73.12
CA LEU A 54 26.96 -29.31 72.55
C LEU A 54 26.78 -28.14 71.57
N SER A 55 27.74 -27.22 71.55
CA SER A 55 27.76 -26.12 70.58
C SER A 55 28.17 -26.55 69.16
N GLN A 56 28.73 -27.76 69.02
CA GLN A 56 29.08 -28.39 67.76
C GLN A 56 29.24 -29.91 67.92
N SER A 57 29.02 -30.66 66.84
CA SER A 57 29.41 -32.07 66.74
C SER A 57 29.94 -32.37 65.34
N SER A 58 30.44 -33.59 65.11
CA SER A 58 31.04 -33.93 63.82
C SER A 58 30.76 -35.36 63.39
N ALA A 59 30.71 -35.58 62.08
CA ALA A 59 30.55 -36.89 61.44
C ALA A 59 31.47 -37.01 60.23
N THR A 60 31.94 -38.22 59.93
CA THR A 60 32.89 -38.45 58.81
C THR A 60 32.18 -39.01 57.59
N LEU A 61 32.33 -38.35 56.44
CA LEU A 61 31.94 -38.86 55.13
C LEU A 61 33.09 -39.64 54.49
N SER A 62 32.78 -40.84 54.00
CA SER A 62 33.73 -41.72 53.34
C SER A 62 33.08 -42.46 52.17
N LEU A 63 33.00 -41.82 51.00
CA LEU A 63 32.66 -42.45 49.73
C LEU A 63 33.82 -43.32 49.23
N SER A 64 33.51 -44.49 48.66
CA SER A 64 34.49 -45.43 48.14
C SER A 64 35.14 -44.94 46.84
N THR A 65 36.29 -45.54 46.46
CA THR A 65 36.91 -45.23 45.16
C THR A 65 36.00 -45.68 44.03
N GLY A 66 35.62 -44.75 43.15
CA GLY A 66 34.65 -44.98 42.07
C GLY A 66 33.26 -44.38 42.34
N GLN A 67 33.01 -43.94 43.57
CA GLN A 67 31.77 -43.24 43.93
C GLN A 67 31.93 -41.73 43.78
N THR A 68 31.00 -41.09 43.07
CA THR A 68 31.00 -39.65 42.79
C THR A 68 29.79 -38.97 43.43
N LEU A 69 29.98 -37.81 44.05
CA LEU A 69 28.90 -37.05 44.67
C LEU A 69 27.89 -36.57 43.60
N VAL A 70 26.60 -36.77 43.85
CA VAL A 70 25.49 -36.24 43.02
C VAL A 70 24.73 -35.15 43.76
N SER A 71 24.38 -35.38 45.03
CA SER A 71 23.64 -34.42 45.86
C SER A 71 24.00 -34.60 47.34
N ALA A 72 23.98 -33.51 48.11
CA ALA A 72 24.06 -33.54 49.56
C ALA A 72 23.07 -32.55 50.19
N LYS A 73 22.16 -33.05 51.01
CA LYS A 73 21.15 -32.26 51.73
C LYS A 73 21.41 -32.32 53.24
N LEU A 74 21.65 -31.16 53.84
CA LEU A 74 21.81 -30.99 55.28
C LEU A 74 20.43 -30.85 55.92
N TYR A 75 20.17 -31.63 56.95
CA TYR A 75 19.03 -31.56 57.84
C TYR A 75 19.50 -31.25 59.26
N TRP A 76 18.80 -30.39 59.99
CA TRP A 76 19.04 -30.17 61.41
C TRP A 76 17.75 -29.86 62.15
N SER A 77 17.72 -30.16 63.44
CA SER A 77 16.52 -30.09 64.25
C SER A 77 16.85 -29.95 65.73
N GLY A 78 15.87 -29.47 66.50
CA GLY A 78 15.99 -29.39 67.94
C GLY A 78 14.73 -28.91 68.65
N SER A 79 14.82 -28.89 69.98
CA SER A 79 13.75 -28.42 70.86
C SER A 79 13.81 -26.91 71.06
N ALA A 80 12.70 -26.19 70.76
CA ALA A 80 12.44 -24.75 70.88
C ALA A 80 11.94 -24.14 69.54
N VAL A 81 11.88 -22.79 69.47
CA VAL A 81 11.36 -22.04 68.31
C VAL A 81 12.24 -22.11 67.05
N GLY A 82 13.43 -22.69 67.17
CA GLY A 82 14.32 -23.02 66.05
C GLY A 82 15.34 -21.97 65.66
N ASP A 83 16.51 -22.45 65.28
CA ASP A 83 17.57 -21.68 64.64
C ASP A 83 17.73 -22.18 63.19
N PHE A 84 17.63 -21.25 62.24
CA PHE A 84 17.58 -21.54 60.81
C PHE A 84 18.84 -21.08 60.08
N ASP A 85 19.83 -20.57 60.80
CA ASP A 85 21.12 -20.15 60.28
C ASP A 85 22.23 -20.85 61.07
N VAL A 86 22.94 -21.78 60.43
CA VAL A 86 23.92 -22.65 61.07
C VAL A 86 25.24 -22.63 60.31
N LYS A 87 26.25 -23.33 60.80
CA LYS A 87 27.54 -23.50 60.10
C LYS A 87 27.88 -24.94 59.86
N LEU A 88 28.29 -25.25 58.63
CA LEU A 88 28.89 -26.53 58.23
C LEU A 88 30.35 -26.29 57.82
N ASN A 89 31.30 -26.91 58.52
CA ASN A 89 32.74 -26.65 58.38
C ASN A 89 33.11 -25.16 58.48
N GLY A 90 32.35 -24.40 59.29
CA GLY A 90 32.54 -22.96 59.47
C GLY A 90 31.99 -22.09 58.33
N ILE A 91 31.34 -22.69 57.32
CA ILE A 91 30.64 -21.98 56.24
C ILE A 91 29.18 -21.78 56.66
N ASP A 92 28.66 -20.56 56.52
CA ASP A 92 27.27 -20.22 56.84
C ASP A 92 26.31 -20.99 55.91
N VAL A 93 25.28 -21.59 56.50
CA VAL A 93 24.20 -22.31 55.81
C VAL A 93 22.88 -21.85 56.39
N SER A 94 22.03 -21.28 55.54
CA SER A 94 20.67 -20.88 55.89
C SER A 94 19.67 -21.92 55.40
N ALA A 95 18.60 -22.14 56.18
CA ALA A 95 17.53 -23.07 55.81
C ALA A 95 16.84 -22.66 54.50
N GLU A 96 16.76 -23.59 53.55
CA GLU A 96 15.91 -23.48 52.36
C GLU A 96 14.47 -23.87 52.69
N ARG A 97 14.30 -24.82 53.62
CA ARG A 97 13.00 -25.26 54.12
C ARG A 97 13.01 -25.38 55.62
N THR A 98 11.89 -25.04 56.23
CA THR A 98 11.69 -25.09 57.68
C THR A 98 10.40 -25.85 57.99
N PHE A 99 10.45 -26.67 59.02
CA PHE A 99 9.35 -27.46 59.52
C PHE A 99 9.11 -27.13 60.99
N SER A 100 7.86 -27.19 61.43
CA SER A 100 7.50 -26.92 62.81
C SER A 100 6.45 -27.90 63.29
N LEU A 101 6.64 -28.42 64.51
CA LEU A 101 5.71 -29.30 65.17
C LEU A 101 5.45 -28.78 66.59
N VAL A 102 4.22 -28.90 67.07
CA VAL A 102 3.88 -28.58 68.47
C VAL A 102 3.39 -29.84 69.16
N TYR A 103 4.12 -30.28 70.18
CA TYR A 103 3.74 -31.41 71.01
C TYR A 103 3.68 -31.00 72.48
N SER A 104 2.58 -31.36 73.16
CA SER A 104 2.31 -30.95 74.55
C SER A 104 2.45 -29.43 74.81
N GLY A 105 2.09 -28.61 73.81
CA GLY A 105 2.17 -27.15 73.87
C GLY A 105 3.57 -26.56 73.69
N LYS A 106 4.57 -27.39 73.34
CA LYS A 106 5.97 -26.98 73.12
C LYS A 106 6.34 -27.08 71.64
N PRO A 107 6.99 -26.05 71.05
CA PRO A 107 7.45 -26.11 69.66
C PRO A 107 8.71 -26.96 69.48
N TYR A 108 8.79 -27.63 68.34
CA TYR A 108 9.96 -28.31 67.81
C TYR A 108 10.13 -27.83 66.37
N PHE A 109 11.36 -27.77 65.90
CA PHE A 109 11.65 -27.34 64.54
C PHE A 109 12.56 -28.35 63.86
N ALA A 110 12.45 -28.39 62.54
CA ALA A 110 13.49 -28.95 61.69
C ALA A 110 13.74 -28.01 60.53
N ALA A 111 14.87 -28.17 59.87
CA ALA A 111 15.22 -27.41 58.70
C ALA A 111 16.09 -28.23 57.75
N ASN A 112 16.10 -27.85 56.48
CA ASN A 112 17.04 -28.39 55.52
C ASN A 112 17.59 -27.33 54.55
N ALA A 113 18.75 -27.63 53.98
CA ALA A 113 19.40 -26.83 52.95
C ALA A 113 20.24 -27.71 52.02
N ASP A 114 20.37 -27.31 50.75
CA ASP A 114 21.35 -27.89 49.83
C ASP A 114 22.77 -27.53 50.24
N VAL A 115 23.60 -28.53 50.50
CA VAL A 115 25.02 -28.37 50.82
C VAL A 115 25.92 -29.09 49.82
N THR A 116 25.38 -29.47 48.65
CA THR A 116 26.11 -30.21 47.61
C THR A 116 27.43 -29.52 47.26
N ALA A 117 27.41 -28.20 47.04
CA ALA A 117 28.62 -27.44 46.74
C ALA A 117 29.67 -27.44 47.88
N ILE A 118 29.21 -27.45 49.15
CA ILE A 118 30.11 -27.54 50.31
C ILE A 118 30.76 -28.92 50.36
N VAL A 119 29.96 -29.97 50.17
CA VAL A 119 30.44 -31.36 50.21
C VAL A 119 31.33 -31.67 49.01
N GLU A 120 31.02 -31.16 47.82
CA GLU A 120 31.84 -31.30 46.62
C GLU A 120 33.22 -30.66 46.82
N THR A 121 33.26 -29.48 47.43
CA THR A 121 34.52 -28.75 47.69
C THR A 121 35.38 -29.44 48.75
N ASN A 122 34.78 -29.99 49.81
CA ASN A 122 35.51 -30.59 50.93
C ASN A 122 35.84 -32.08 50.68
N GLY A 123 35.02 -32.80 49.92
CA GLY A 123 35.16 -34.21 49.62
C GLY A 123 34.99 -35.11 50.85
N ASN A 124 35.59 -36.30 50.80
CA ASN A 124 35.67 -37.21 51.95
C ASN A 124 36.43 -36.57 53.12
N GLY A 125 35.89 -36.69 54.33
CA GLY A 125 36.49 -36.09 55.50
C GLY A 125 35.50 -35.90 56.65
N ASN A 126 35.96 -35.22 57.68
CA ASN A 126 35.14 -34.91 58.84
C ASN A 126 34.36 -33.59 58.61
N TYR A 127 33.05 -33.64 58.78
CA TYR A 127 32.15 -32.50 58.70
C TYR A 127 31.72 -32.07 60.09
N THR A 128 31.90 -30.79 60.42
CA THR A 128 31.56 -30.20 61.71
C THR A 128 30.37 -29.26 61.56
N PHE A 129 29.27 -29.59 62.22
CA PHE A 129 28.08 -28.74 62.35
C PHE A 129 28.18 -27.91 63.62
N SER A 130 27.83 -26.63 63.54
CA SER A 130 28.00 -25.67 64.65
C SER A 130 27.04 -24.49 64.52
N ASP A 131 27.03 -23.63 65.56
CA ASP A 131 26.33 -22.34 65.59
C ASP A 131 24.80 -22.41 65.69
N MET A 132 24.23 -23.60 65.91
CA MET A 132 22.80 -23.74 66.20
C MET A 132 22.50 -23.32 67.66
N ASP A 133 21.76 -22.23 67.85
CA ASP A 133 21.36 -21.72 69.16
C ASP A 133 19.88 -22.02 69.51
N ILE A 134 19.70 -23.06 70.33
CA ILE A 134 18.41 -23.39 70.96
C ILE A 134 18.45 -23.24 72.49
N SER A 135 19.55 -22.70 73.02
CA SER A 135 19.86 -22.72 74.45
C SER A 135 18.87 -21.92 75.30
N GLY A 136 18.30 -20.83 74.75
CA GLY A 136 17.35 -19.96 75.45
C GLY A 136 15.97 -20.60 75.73
N GLY A 137 15.60 -21.67 75.00
CA GLY A 137 14.30 -22.35 75.13
C GLY A 137 14.39 -23.76 75.72
N LEU A 138 15.57 -24.35 75.77
CA LEU A 138 15.78 -25.77 76.07
C LEU A 138 15.30 -26.18 77.48
N PHE A 139 15.39 -25.27 78.46
CA PHE A 139 14.98 -25.55 79.85
C PHE A 139 13.53 -26.03 79.98
N ALA A 140 12.64 -25.60 79.08
CA ALA A 140 11.24 -26.02 79.10
C ALA A 140 11.03 -27.51 78.76
N TYR A 141 12.03 -28.19 78.18
CA TYR A 141 11.91 -29.54 77.61
C TYR A 141 12.49 -30.63 78.52
N CYS A 142 13.32 -30.26 79.49
CA CYS A 142 14.08 -31.19 80.33
C CYS A 142 13.20 -32.08 81.20
N ASP A 143 12.15 -31.51 81.82
CA ASP A 143 11.24 -32.27 82.69
C ASP A 143 10.47 -33.36 81.93
N GLY A 144 10.35 -33.21 80.60
CA GLY A 144 9.67 -34.14 79.72
C GLY A 144 10.59 -35.15 79.04
N GLY A 145 11.91 -35.00 79.18
CA GLY A 145 12.89 -35.81 78.45
C GLY A 145 12.77 -35.66 76.93
N THR A 146 12.47 -34.45 76.44
CA THR A 146 12.37 -34.18 74.99
C THR A 146 13.27 -33.02 74.57
N ASN A 147 14.44 -32.93 75.20
CA ASN A 147 15.46 -31.94 74.90
C ASN A 147 16.48 -32.54 73.92
N TYR A 148 16.51 -32.06 72.69
CA TYR A 148 17.47 -32.55 71.71
C TYR A 148 17.98 -31.45 70.78
N GLY A 149 19.11 -31.76 70.16
CA GLY A 149 19.60 -31.07 68.98
C GLY A 149 20.43 -32.05 68.15
N GLY A 150 20.33 -31.98 66.82
CA GLY A 150 21.06 -32.90 65.95
C GLY A 150 21.07 -32.44 64.51
N TRP A 151 21.90 -33.10 63.71
CA TRP A 151 22.04 -32.82 62.29
C TRP A 151 22.44 -34.07 61.50
N SER A 152 22.09 -34.09 60.22
CA SER A 152 22.44 -35.14 59.26
C SER A 152 22.68 -34.54 57.88
N ILE A 153 23.55 -35.15 57.08
CA ILE A 153 23.67 -34.91 55.64
C ILE A 153 23.29 -36.21 54.95
N ILE A 154 22.23 -36.16 54.15
CA ILE A 154 21.87 -37.23 53.22
C ILE A 154 22.66 -37.00 51.94
N VAL A 155 23.47 -37.98 51.54
CA VAL A 155 24.36 -37.93 50.39
C VAL A 155 23.90 -38.93 49.34
N VAL A 156 23.55 -38.44 48.15
CA VAL A 156 23.34 -39.26 46.96
C VAL A 156 24.63 -39.29 46.16
N TYR A 157 25.05 -40.48 45.77
CA TYR A 157 26.27 -40.70 45.00
C TYR A 157 25.99 -41.60 43.79
N GLU A 158 26.81 -41.44 42.76
CA GLU A 158 26.86 -42.30 41.60
C GLU A 158 27.94 -43.35 41.78
N ASP A 159 27.64 -44.59 41.39
CA ASP A 159 28.57 -45.70 41.36
C ASP A 159 28.28 -46.53 40.10
N PRO A 160 29.17 -46.53 39.09
CA PRO A 160 28.95 -47.25 37.83
C PRO A 160 28.76 -48.77 37.96
N ALA A 161 29.02 -49.36 39.14
CA ALA A 161 28.77 -50.77 39.41
C ALA A 161 27.33 -51.07 39.84
N LEU A 162 26.51 -50.05 40.11
CA LEU A 162 25.12 -50.22 40.55
C LEU A 162 24.16 -50.49 39.37
N LEU A 163 23.00 -51.05 39.71
CA LEU A 163 21.85 -51.05 38.83
C LEU A 163 21.36 -49.61 38.59
N TRP A 164 20.59 -49.43 37.53
CA TRP A 164 19.86 -48.18 37.33
C TRP A 164 18.78 -48.08 38.38
N ASN A 165 18.92 -47.10 39.26
CA ASN A 165 18.10 -46.89 40.42
C ASN A 165 17.42 -45.53 40.34
N GLN A 166 16.23 -45.48 40.91
CA GLN A 166 15.52 -44.27 41.27
C GLN A 166 15.75 -44.03 42.77
N ILE A 167 16.37 -42.89 43.08
CA ILE A 167 16.55 -42.40 44.44
C ILE A 167 15.50 -41.34 44.69
N SER A 168 14.61 -41.56 45.66
CA SER A 168 13.52 -40.63 45.99
C SER A 168 13.70 -40.11 47.41
N LEU A 169 13.87 -38.79 47.56
CA LEU A 169 14.01 -38.11 48.84
C LEU A 169 12.70 -37.43 49.21
N PHE A 170 12.12 -37.87 50.32
CA PHE A 170 10.92 -37.33 50.92
C PHE A 170 11.29 -36.59 52.20
N ASP A 171 10.71 -35.41 52.44
CA ASP A 171 10.89 -34.71 53.70
C ASP A 171 9.61 -34.02 54.17
N GLY A 172 9.56 -33.77 55.47
CA GLY A 172 8.43 -33.22 56.21
C GLY A 172 8.79 -33.14 57.69
N LEU A 173 7.78 -33.06 58.56
CA LEU A 173 7.98 -33.31 59.98
C LEU A 173 6.68 -33.83 60.60
N GLU A 174 6.57 -35.14 60.70
CA GLU A 174 5.41 -35.85 61.23
C GLU A 174 5.78 -36.68 62.45
N ALA A 175 4.82 -36.90 63.36
CA ALA A 175 5.12 -37.50 64.65
C ALA A 175 4.10 -38.52 65.14
N VAL A 176 4.62 -39.52 65.84
CA VAL A 176 3.86 -40.51 66.61
C VAL A 176 4.13 -40.30 68.10
N SER A 177 3.12 -40.50 68.94
CA SER A 177 3.22 -40.34 70.40
C SER A 177 2.16 -41.17 71.13
N ALA A 178 2.20 -41.18 72.46
CA ALA A 178 1.13 -41.77 73.28
C ALA A 178 -0.28 -41.21 72.98
N THR A 179 -0.38 -39.96 72.50
CA THR A 179 -1.67 -39.32 72.14
C THR A 179 -2.06 -39.47 70.67
N ASN A 180 -1.08 -39.75 69.80
CA ASN A 180 -1.26 -40.06 68.38
C ASN A 180 -0.46 -41.33 68.08
N ASN A 181 -1.04 -42.49 68.38
CA ASN A 181 -0.28 -43.74 68.51
C ASN A 181 0.05 -44.43 67.19
N THR A 182 -0.35 -43.84 66.06
CA THR A 182 -0.12 -44.36 64.72
C THR A 182 0.21 -43.20 63.78
N LEU A 183 1.20 -43.38 62.93
CA LEU A 183 1.57 -42.51 61.83
C LEU A 183 1.63 -43.36 60.56
N ASP A 184 0.84 -43.02 59.56
CA ASP A 184 0.81 -43.69 58.25
C ASP A 184 1.33 -42.69 57.20
N ILE A 185 2.34 -43.08 56.42
CA ILE A 185 2.97 -42.26 55.37
C ILE A 185 2.96 -43.05 54.06
N HIS A 186 2.56 -42.39 52.97
CA HIS A 186 2.48 -42.99 51.64
C HIS A 186 3.55 -42.41 50.71
N LEU A 187 4.59 -43.18 50.43
CA LEU A 187 5.62 -42.78 49.48
C LEU A 187 5.12 -43.12 48.07
N THR A 188 4.80 -42.11 47.26
CA THR A 188 4.30 -42.29 45.89
C THR A 188 5.39 -41.95 44.86
N ASN A 189 5.10 -42.17 43.57
CA ASN A 189 6.04 -41.98 42.46
C ASN A 189 7.31 -42.85 42.60
N ILE A 190 7.09 -44.09 43.05
CA ILE A 190 8.10 -45.14 43.09
C ILE A 190 8.00 -45.93 41.78
N ASP A 191 9.11 -46.31 41.18
CA ASP A 191 9.12 -47.27 40.07
C ASP A 191 10.01 -48.47 40.45
N ALA A 192 9.41 -49.45 41.14
CA ALA A 192 10.13 -50.64 41.54
C ALA A 192 10.13 -51.67 40.41
N LYS A 193 11.28 -51.90 39.79
CA LYS A 193 11.47 -52.99 38.82
C LYS A 193 11.96 -54.28 39.48
N SER A 194 12.78 -54.16 40.51
CA SER A 194 13.23 -55.26 41.36
C SER A 194 13.55 -54.77 42.77
N ASP A 195 13.61 -55.71 43.71
CA ASP A 195 13.95 -55.49 45.13
C ASP A 195 15.44 -55.75 45.44
N ILE A 196 16.25 -55.98 44.39
CA ILE A 196 17.68 -56.27 44.52
C ILE A 196 18.40 -55.02 45.03
N LEU A 197 19.01 -55.14 46.21
CA LEU A 197 19.72 -54.05 46.89
C LEU A 197 18.86 -52.79 47.13
N ALA A 198 17.53 -52.93 47.05
CA ALA A 198 16.61 -51.84 47.33
C ALA A 198 16.60 -51.58 48.84
N LYS A 199 16.61 -50.31 49.24
CA LYS A 199 16.66 -49.92 50.66
C LYS A 199 15.93 -48.62 50.92
N ILE A 200 15.58 -48.39 52.19
CA ILE A 200 14.91 -47.19 52.68
C ILE A 200 15.61 -46.66 53.93
N GLY A 201 15.94 -45.38 53.94
CA GLY A 201 16.56 -44.67 55.05
C GLY A 201 15.57 -43.75 55.77
N PHE A 202 15.76 -43.59 57.07
CA PHE A 202 14.98 -42.71 57.94
C PHE A 202 15.91 -41.78 58.71
N LEU A 203 15.54 -40.50 58.76
CA LEU A 203 15.99 -39.58 59.80
C LEU A 203 14.80 -39.30 60.71
N ALA A 204 14.95 -39.69 61.97
CA ALA A 204 14.01 -39.33 63.01
C ALA A 204 14.70 -38.64 64.16
N TRP A 205 13.92 -37.81 64.84
CA TRP A 205 14.32 -37.07 66.03
C TRP A 205 13.48 -37.52 67.21
N GLU A 206 14.09 -37.51 68.39
CA GLU A 206 13.58 -38.23 69.57
C GLU A 206 13.44 -39.73 69.30
N GLY A 207 12.89 -40.47 70.26
CA GLY A 207 12.99 -41.93 70.34
C GLY A 207 14.00 -42.33 71.41
N ASP A 208 13.56 -43.17 72.34
CA ASP A 208 14.30 -43.56 73.53
C ASP A 208 14.68 -45.04 73.46
N GLN A 209 15.97 -45.35 73.64
CA GLN A 209 16.46 -46.73 73.72
C GLN A 209 15.72 -47.59 74.78
N GLN A 210 15.15 -46.95 75.80
CA GLN A 210 14.50 -47.61 76.93
C GLN A 210 12.97 -47.67 76.84
N ILE A 211 12.32 -47.08 75.82
CA ILE A 211 10.85 -46.95 75.74
C ILE A 211 10.24 -47.70 74.54
N ALA A 212 10.37 -49.03 74.56
CA ALA A 212 9.86 -49.91 73.50
C ALA A 212 8.34 -50.22 73.50
N ASN A 213 7.52 -49.43 74.22
CA ASN A 213 6.12 -49.81 74.45
C ASN A 213 5.21 -49.50 73.24
N GLY A 214 4.82 -50.55 72.52
CA GLY A 214 3.96 -50.42 71.35
C GLY A 214 4.65 -49.73 70.17
N GLU A 215 5.98 -49.63 70.21
CA GLU A 215 6.78 -49.07 69.14
C GLU A 215 7.01 -50.10 68.05
N SER A 216 6.66 -49.81 66.80
CA SER A 216 6.85 -50.73 65.68
C SER A 216 6.85 -49.99 64.35
N LEU A 217 7.78 -50.35 63.47
CA LEU A 217 7.86 -49.86 62.09
C LEU A 217 7.41 -50.96 61.12
N PHE A 218 6.46 -50.63 60.24
CA PHE A 218 5.99 -51.49 59.18
C PHE A 218 6.25 -50.84 57.83
N ILE A 219 6.72 -51.64 56.88
CA ILE A 219 6.90 -51.26 55.48
C ILE A 219 6.08 -52.24 54.64
N ASN A 220 5.15 -51.73 53.82
CA ASN A 220 4.17 -52.52 53.07
C ASN A 220 3.49 -53.59 53.95
N ASN A 221 3.01 -53.16 55.13
CA ASN A 221 2.40 -53.99 56.17
C ASN A 221 3.29 -55.08 56.81
N SER A 222 4.58 -55.12 56.47
CA SER A 222 5.54 -56.06 57.05
C SER A 222 6.31 -55.41 58.19
N LEU A 223 6.34 -56.05 59.37
CA LEU A 223 7.11 -55.58 60.51
C LEU A 223 8.61 -55.70 60.22
N VAL A 224 9.36 -54.60 60.32
CA VAL A 224 10.79 -54.57 59.99
C VAL A 224 11.70 -54.48 61.23
N SER A 225 12.96 -54.86 61.04
CA SER A 225 14.03 -54.76 62.05
C SER A 225 15.39 -54.77 61.37
N ASN A 226 16.39 -54.14 61.98
CA ASN A 226 17.79 -54.16 61.54
C ASN A 226 18.69 -54.51 62.75
N LEU A 227 18.72 -55.80 63.10
CA LEU A 227 19.47 -56.29 64.26
C LEU A 227 20.99 -56.22 64.02
N PRO A 228 21.81 -55.91 65.06
CA PRO A 228 21.43 -55.78 66.46
C PRO A 228 20.95 -54.39 66.91
N LEU A 229 20.98 -53.38 66.04
CA LEU A 229 20.70 -51.99 66.42
C LEU A 229 19.21 -51.73 66.62
N ASN A 230 18.39 -52.14 65.66
CA ASN A 230 16.98 -51.81 65.59
C ASN A 230 16.11 -53.07 65.75
N PRO A 231 15.76 -53.48 66.98
CA PRO A 231 14.82 -54.56 67.21
C PRO A 231 13.42 -54.18 66.72
N SER A 232 12.62 -55.19 66.37
CA SER A 232 11.29 -54.99 65.76
C SER A 232 10.28 -54.25 66.63
N ASN A 233 10.55 -54.11 67.94
CA ASN A 233 9.69 -53.42 68.89
C ASN A 233 10.31 -52.12 69.45
N ASN A 234 11.44 -51.66 68.90
CA ASN A 234 12.10 -50.39 69.27
C ASN A 234 12.99 -49.94 68.10
N ALA A 235 12.36 -49.47 67.04
CA ALA A 235 13.02 -49.12 65.78
C ALA A 235 13.65 -47.72 65.81
N PHE A 236 13.22 -46.84 66.72
CA PHE A 236 13.68 -45.47 66.89
C PHE A 236 14.26 -45.31 68.30
N ASN A 237 15.55 -45.59 68.44
CA ASN A 237 16.16 -45.90 69.71
C ASN A 237 17.56 -45.26 69.90
N GLY A 238 17.83 -44.22 69.12
CA GLY A 238 19.09 -43.47 69.14
C GLY A 238 20.24 -44.20 68.45
N THR A 239 20.00 -44.86 67.30
CA THR A 239 21.04 -45.60 66.56
C THR A 239 21.39 -45.00 65.20
N ASN A 240 22.50 -45.51 64.64
CA ASN A 240 23.00 -45.12 63.33
C ASN A 240 23.48 -46.35 62.55
N SER A 241 22.64 -46.84 61.63
CA SER A 241 22.93 -47.99 60.78
C SER A 241 24.13 -47.77 59.82
N TYR A 242 24.45 -46.52 59.44
CA TYR A 242 25.56 -46.22 58.53
C TYR A 242 26.93 -46.34 59.20
N THR A 243 27.00 -46.11 60.52
CA THR A 243 28.24 -46.19 61.31
C THR A 243 28.26 -47.36 62.29
N ASN A 244 27.18 -48.14 62.33
CA ASN A 244 26.94 -49.22 63.29
C ASN A 244 27.07 -48.76 64.75
N SER A 245 26.47 -47.62 65.08
CA SER A 245 26.53 -46.98 66.40
C SER A 245 25.19 -47.03 67.12
N ASN A 246 25.24 -47.09 68.46
CA ASN A 246 24.08 -47.03 69.35
C ASN A 246 24.17 -45.87 70.35
N THR A 247 24.94 -44.84 70.00
CA THR A 247 25.14 -43.64 70.82
C THR A 247 24.75 -42.39 70.05
N LEU A 248 23.65 -42.44 69.30
CA LEU A 248 23.08 -41.30 68.59
C LEU A 248 21.87 -40.78 69.38
N TYR A 249 22.12 -40.26 70.59
CA TYR A 249 21.05 -39.91 71.54
C TYR A 249 20.00 -38.96 70.93
N ASN A 250 18.71 -39.27 71.13
CA ASN A 250 17.54 -38.53 70.61
C ASN A 250 17.52 -38.32 69.08
N MET A 251 18.19 -39.18 68.31
CA MET A 251 18.23 -39.10 66.86
C MET A 251 18.47 -40.50 66.27
N ASP A 252 17.67 -40.88 65.28
CA ASP A 252 17.88 -42.11 64.53
C ASP A 252 18.30 -41.79 63.10
N LEU A 253 19.37 -42.44 62.65
CA LEU A 253 19.86 -42.34 61.29
C LEU A 253 20.08 -43.75 60.74
N ASP A 254 18.96 -44.37 60.36
CA ASP A 254 18.89 -45.79 60.09
C ASP A 254 18.40 -46.10 58.69
N TYR A 255 18.68 -47.31 58.22
CA TYR A 255 18.12 -47.82 56.98
C TYR A 255 17.71 -49.28 57.13
N TYR A 256 16.79 -49.70 56.27
CA TYR A 256 16.26 -51.05 56.18
C TYR A 256 16.30 -51.52 54.73
N GLU A 257 16.64 -52.79 54.54
CA GLU A 257 16.55 -53.44 53.23
C GLU A 257 15.08 -53.64 52.84
N LEU A 258 14.75 -53.40 51.58
CA LEU A 258 13.42 -53.59 51.00
C LEU A 258 13.24 -54.94 50.30
N THR A 259 14.26 -55.82 50.34
CA THR A 259 14.19 -57.15 49.74
C THR A 259 13.01 -57.95 50.29
N GLY A 260 12.14 -58.43 49.40
CA GLY A 260 10.89 -59.12 49.73
C GLY A 260 9.76 -58.23 50.25
N LEU A 261 9.96 -56.92 50.37
CA LEU A 261 8.97 -55.96 50.85
C LEU A 261 8.33 -55.14 49.72
N ILE A 262 9.03 -54.98 48.60
CA ILE A 262 8.52 -54.39 47.36
C ILE A 262 8.51 -55.42 46.23
N GLN A 263 7.69 -55.22 45.21
CA GLN A 263 7.54 -56.10 44.04
C GLN A 263 7.70 -55.32 42.73
N PRO A 264 8.09 -55.99 41.63
CA PRO A 264 8.09 -55.38 40.31
C PRO A 264 6.72 -54.79 39.94
N GLY A 265 6.69 -53.50 39.60
CA GLY A 265 5.48 -52.73 39.29
C GLY A 265 4.85 -51.97 40.47
N ASP A 266 5.43 -52.04 41.67
CA ASP A 266 4.95 -51.22 42.79
C ASP A 266 5.20 -49.74 42.50
N THR A 267 4.13 -48.94 42.59
CA THR A 267 4.18 -47.49 42.37
C THR A 267 4.22 -46.67 43.65
N GLN A 268 4.17 -47.34 44.80
CA GLN A 268 4.15 -46.74 46.13
C GLN A 268 4.78 -47.66 47.18
N ILE A 269 5.23 -47.08 48.29
CA ILE A 269 5.66 -47.80 49.51
C ILE A 269 4.89 -47.23 50.70
N ASP A 270 4.15 -48.09 51.40
CA ASP A 270 3.37 -47.72 52.56
C ASP A 270 4.18 -47.90 53.84
N ILE A 271 4.31 -46.83 54.61
CA ILE A 271 5.02 -46.82 55.90
C ILE A 271 4.00 -46.65 57.01
N LYS A 272 4.11 -47.47 58.05
CA LYS A 272 3.32 -47.32 59.27
C LYS A 272 4.20 -47.42 60.49
N LEU A 273 4.14 -46.40 61.33
CA LEU A 273 4.82 -46.34 62.61
C LEU A 273 3.78 -46.31 63.74
N THR A 274 3.98 -47.11 64.78
CA THR A 274 3.18 -47.05 66.01
C THR A 274 4.06 -46.72 67.20
N SER A 275 3.50 -46.06 68.22
CA SER A 275 4.11 -45.90 69.55
C SER A 275 3.00 -45.63 70.58
N GLN A 276 3.08 -46.25 71.77
CA GLN A 276 2.11 -46.02 72.85
C GLN A 276 2.66 -45.15 73.99
N GLN A 277 3.95 -44.83 73.97
CA GLN A 277 4.60 -44.12 75.05
C GLN A 277 5.65 -43.14 74.53
N ASP A 278 6.51 -43.60 73.63
CA ASP A 278 7.60 -42.81 73.07
C ASP A 278 7.10 -41.72 72.12
N PHE A 279 7.83 -40.61 72.03
CA PHE A 279 7.59 -39.52 71.09
C PHE A 279 8.66 -39.54 70.01
N ILE A 280 8.25 -39.77 68.76
CA ILE A 280 9.17 -39.89 67.62
C ILE A 280 8.70 -38.93 66.54
N MET A 281 9.64 -38.19 65.95
CA MET A 281 9.42 -37.26 64.85
C MET A 281 10.20 -37.70 63.62
N VAL A 282 9.52 -38.13 62.56
CA VAL A 282 10.16 -38.47 61.28
C VAL A 282 10.30 -37.18 60.46
N ASN A 283 11.53 -36.89 60.03
CA ASN A 283 11.84 -35.67 59.28
C ASN A 283 12.05 -35.96 57.79
N ASN A 284 12.79 -37.01 57.46
CA ASN A 284 13.00 -37.36 56.06
C ASN A 284 13.11 -38.87 55.88
N ILE A 285 12.67 -39.31 54.71
CA ILE A 285 12.73 -40.68 54.24
C ILE A 285 13.39 -40.68 52.88
N ILE A 286 14.32 -41.58 52.62
CA ILE A 286 14.96 -41.71 51.31
C ILE A 286 14.92 -43.15 50.86
N THR A 287 14.54 -43.40 49.61
CA THR A 287 14.48 -44.75 49.03
C THR A 287 15.50 -44.89 47.91
N SER A 288 15.98 -46.12 47.72
CA SER A 288 16.76 -46.55 46.56
C SER A 288 16.08 -47.80 46.03
N VAL A 289 15.50 -47.70 44.84
CA VAL A 289 14.81 -48.80 44.16
C VAL A 289 15.33 -48.93 42.74
N ASN A 290 15.49 -50.14 42.23
CA ASN A 290 15.84 -50.34 40.83
C ASN A 290 14.66 -49.92 39.95
N SER A 291 14.92 -49.07 38.94
CA SER A 291 13.94 -48.53 37.97
C SER A 291 14.46 -48.73 36.54
N GLU A 292 13.57 -48.85 35.56
CA GLU A 292 13.93 -49.06 34.14
C GLU A 292 13.02 -48.25 33.18
N LEU A 293 12.93 -46.94 33.39
CA LEU A 293 12.12 -46.03 32.59
C LEU A 293 12.99 -45.02 31.80
N PRO A 294 12.65 -44.73 30.53
CA PRO A 294 13.20 -43.59 29.79
C PRO A 294 12.66 -42.25 30.32
N ASP A 295 13.16 -41.14 29.79
CA ASP A 295 12.66 -39.78 30.08
C ASP A 295 12.84 -38.86 28.88
N ALA A 296 11.80 -38.78 28.05
CA ALA A 296 11.78 -38.08 26.79
C ALA A 296 11.51 -36.58 26.98
N THR A 297 12.54 -35.76 26.77
CA THR A 297 12.39 -34.29 26.75
C THR A 297 12.57 -33.78 25.32
N ILE A 298 11.79 -32.76 24.92
CA ILE A 298 11.90 -32.13 23.59
C ILE A 298 12.27 -30.65 23.67
N ALA A 299 12.98 -30.16 22.64
CA ALA A 299 13.26 -28.75 22.43
C ALA A 299 13.20 -28.39 20.94
N ILE A 300 12.78 -27.16 20.62
CA ILE A 300 12.87 -26.59 19.26
C ILE A 300 14.13 -25.69 19.20
N ASP A 301 15.10 -26.10 18.39
CA ASP A 301 16.41 -25.44 18.27
C ASP A 301 16.38 -24.24 17.32
N GLY A 302 15.47 -24.25 16.35
CA GLY A 302 15.32 -23.16 15.39
C GLY A 302 14.16 -23.35 14.43
N VAL A 303 13.57 -22.24 13.99
CA VAL A 303 12.44 -22.23 13.06
C VAL A 303 12.69 -21.25 11.92
N THR A 304 12.41 -21.68 10.70
CA THR A 304 12.31 -20.83 9.50
C THR A 304 10.90 -20.94 8.94
N VAL A 305 10.22 -19.82 8.71
CA VAL A 305 8.85 -19.80 8.17
C VAL A 305 8.89 -19.43 6.69
N SER A 306 8.11 -20.13 5.87
CA SER A 306 7.91 -19.82 4.45
C SER A 306 6.41 -19.66 4.16
N PRO A 307 5.81 -18.49 4.44
CA PRO A 307 4.37 -18.26 4.27
C PRO A 307 3.89 -18.45 2.83
N GLN A 308 4.78 -18.28 1.84
CA GLN A 308 4.44 -18.47 0.42
C GLN A 308 4.25 -19.92 0.01
N LEU A 309 4.98 -20.83 0.68
CA LEU A 309 4.88 -22.26 0.45
C LEU A 309 3.88 -22.90 1.40
N ASP A 310 3.24 -22.12 2.27
CA ASP A 310 2.45 -22.60 3.40
C ASP A 310 3.24 -23.63 4.23
N GLU A 311 4.52 -23.35 4.54
CA GLU A 311 5.42 -24.28 5.23
C GLU A 311 6.25 -23.62 6.35
N ILE A 312 6.58 -24.42 7.37
CA ILE A 312 7.51 -24.10 8.46
C ILE A 312 8.59 -25.18 8.48
N TYR A 313 9.86 -24.78 8.56
CA TYR A 313 10.98 -25.68 8.76
C TYR A 313 11.45 -25.56 10.22
N ALA A 314 11.26 -26.61 11.01
CA ALA A 314 11.62 -26.64 12.43
C ALA A 314 12.75 -27.66 12.68
N THR A 315 13.86 -27.20 13.25
CA THR A 315 14.89 -28.08 13.81
C THR A 315 14.56 -28.34 15.27
N TYR A 316 14.53 -29.60 15.68
CA TYR A 316 14.17 -30.00 17.04
C TYR A 316 15.08 -31.10 17.57
N THR A 317 15.24 -31.15 18.89
CA THR A 317 16.06 -32.14 19.60
C THR A 317 15.22 -32.89 20.62
N VAL A 318 15.30 -34.22 20.58
CA VAL A 318 14.76 -35.12 21.61
C VAL A 318 15.92 -35.61 22.48
N SER A 319 15.72 -35.61 23.79
CA SER A 319 16.73 -35.99 24.78
C SER A 319 16.18 -37.06 25.71
N ASN A 320 17.02 -38.00 26.14
CA ASN A 320 16.68 -39.02 27.13
C ASN A 320 17.48 -38.77 28.43
N VAL A 321 17.08 -37.79 29.23
CA VAL A 321 17.88 -37.25 30.35
C VAL A 321 17.26 -37.60 31.69
N ASN A 322 18.05 -37.82 32.76
CA ASN A 322 17.50 -38.26 34.05
C ASN A 322 16.64 -39.53 33.94
N SER A 323 17.11 -40.49 33.14
CA SER A 323 16.43 -41.76 32.88
C SER A 323 17.23 -42.97 33.35
N THR A 324 16.55 -44.10 33.49
CA THR A 324 17.12 -45.41 33.85
C THR A 324 17.05 -46.43 32.72
N ASN A 325 16.50 -46.05 31.56
CA ASN A 325 16.39 -46.91 30.38
C ASN A 325 16.54 -46.13 29.07
N VAL A 326 16.80 -46.84 27.97
CA VAL A 326 16.85 -46.24 26.63
C VAL A 326 15.47 -45.77 26.20
N LEU A 327 15.39 -44.61 25.53
CA LEU A 327 14.15 -44.19 24.87
C LEU A 327 14.04 -45.00 23.56
N PRO A 328 12.94 -45.75 23.35
CA PRO A 328 12.77 -46.55 22.15
C PRO A 328 12.85 -45.75 20.84
N ALA A 329 13.21 -46.43 19.75
CA ALA A 329 12.99 -45.89 18.42
C ALA A 329 11.48 -45.82 18.12
N ASN A 330 11.10 -45.01 17.12
CA ASN A 330 9.72 -44.73 16.74
C ASN A 330 8.86 -44.10 17.86
N THR A 331 9.47 -43.35 18.78
CA THR A 331 8.73 -42.49 19.71
C THR A 331 8.13 -41.31 18.93
N SER A 332 6.84 -41.04 19.15
CA SER A 332 6.08 -40.04 18.40
C SER A 332 6.53 -38.61 18.74
N VAL A 333 6.65 -37.75 17.73
CA VAL A 333 6.88 -36.30 17.88
C VAL A 333 5.77 -35.57 17.13
N ARG A 334 4.94 -34.82 17.85
CA ARG A 334 3.78 -34.13 17.28
C ARG A 334 3.92 -32.62 17.39
N PHE A 335 3.55 -31.92 16.33
CA PHE A 335 3.62 -30.47 16.23
C PHE A 335 2.21 -29.90 16.11
N TYR A 336 1.86 -29.00 17.02
CA TYR A 336 0.55 -28.38 17.11
C TYR A 336 0.62 -26.87 16.95
N ALA A 337 -0.45 -26.28 16.43
CA ALA A 337 -0.76 -24.86 16.57
C ALA A 337 -2.19 -24.73 17.09
N ASP A 338 -2.40 -23.97 18.17
CA ASP A 338 -3.71 -23.78 18.79
C ASP A 338 -4.48 -25.09 19.06
N ASN A 339 -3.77 -26.12 19.54
CA ASN A 339 -4.26 -27.50 19.76
C ASN A 339 -4.67 -28.28 18.49
N VAL A 340 -4.37 -27.78 17.30
CA VAL A 340 -4.55 -28.50 16.03
C VAL A 340 -3.24 -29.14 15.62
N LEU A 341 -3.26 -30.46 15.39
CA LEU A 341 -2.09 -31.20 14.89
C LEU A 341 -1.76 -30.75 13.46
N LEU A 342 -0.55 -30.22 13.26
CA LEU A 342 -0.05 -29.77 11.96
C LEU A 342 0.82 -30.84 11.27
N ALA A 343 1.67 -31.52 12.04
CA ALA A 343 2.58 -32.54 11.54
C ALA A 343 2.95 -33.55 12.65
N GLU A 344 3.38 -34.73 12.23
CA GLU A 344 3.89 -35.80 13.08
C GLU A 344 5.18 -36.37 12.47
N ASP A 345 6.15 -36.65 13.33
CA ASP A 345 7.42 -37.31 13.01
C ASP A 345 7.73 -38.36 14.09
N PHE A 346 8.80 -39.13 13.92
CA PHE A 346 9.18 -40.20 14.83
C PHE A 346 10.70 -40.23 15.05
N THR A 347 11.15 -40.62 16.24
CA THR A 347 12.57 -40.93 16.45
C THR A 347 12.99 -42.08 15.52
N ASN A 348 14.12 -41.93 14.81
CA ASN A 348 14.56 -42.91 13.82
C ASN A 348 15.48 -44.00 14.39
N GLN A 349 15.86 -43.86 15.66
CA GLN A 349 16.74 -44.77 16.40
C GLN A 349 16.46 -44.65 17.90
N GLU A 350 16.90 -45.64 18.67
CA GLU A 350 16.87 -45.57 20.14
C GLU A 350 17.80 -44.45 20.62
N ILE A 351 17.37 -43.73 21.66
CA ILE A 351 18.18 -42.69 22.30
C ILE A 351 18.73 -43.28 23.62
N PRO A 352 20.06 -43.51 23.72
CA PRO A 352 20.69 -44.02 24.93
C PRO A 352 20.39 -43.11 26.14
N ILE A 353 20.57 -43.64 27.35
CA ILE A 353 20.49 -42.84 28.58
C ILE A 353 21.51 -41.69 28.50
N GLY A 354 21.06 -40.47 28.77
CA GLY A 354 21.83 -39.22 28.62
C GLY A 354 22.06 -38.79 27.16
N GLY A 355 21.51 -39.51 26.19
CA GLY A 355 21.67 -39.24 24.76
C GLY A 355 20.66 -38.22 24.21
N THR A 356 20.92 -37.76 22.98
CA THR A 356 20.04 -36.87 22.23
C THR A 356 19.95 -37.25 20.75
N LEU A 357 18.88 -36.80 20.09
CA LEU A 357 18.65 -36.93 18.64
C LEU A 357 18.10 -35.61 18.10
N THR A 358 18.78 -35.00 17.12
CA THR A 358 18.34 -33.78 16.45
C THR A 358 17.85 -34.08 15.03
N ASN A 359 16.68 -33.58 14.68
CA ASN A 359 16.04 -33.74 13.37
C ASN A 359 15.54 -32.40 12.82
N LEU A 360 15.22 -32.39 11.52
CA LEU A 360 14.58 -31.27 10.82
C LEU A 360 13.26 -31.77 10.22
N ILE A 361 12.18 -31.04 10.46
CA ILE A 361 10.85 -31.33 9.91
C ILE A 361 10.32 -30.14 9.08
N THR A 362 9.56 -30.46 8.03
CA THR A 362 8.72 -29.51 7.29
C THR A 362 7.28 -29.67 7.75
N ILE A 363 6.68 -28.59 8.25
CA ILE A 363 5.34 -28.56 8.83
C ILE A 363 4.46 -27.67 7.94
N PRO A 364 3.35 -28.18 7.37
CA PRO A 364 2.45 -27.35 6.57
C PRO A 364 1.70 -26.34 7.46
N ILE A 365 1.36 -25.19 6.88
CA ILE A 365 0.55 -24.12 7.48
C ILE A 365 -0.86 -24.21 6.88
N PRO A 366 -1.87 -24.71 7.61
CA PRO A 366 -3.23 -24.77 7.11
C PRO A 366 -3.80 -23.38 6.82
N VAL A 367 -4.65 -23.29 5.78
CA VAL A 367 -5.41 -22.06 5.48
C VAL A 367 -6.22 -21.63 6.70
N GLY A 368 -6.08 -20.35 7.08
CA GLY A 368 -6.75 -19.79 8.26
C GLY A 368 -5.95 -19.87 9.56
N THR A 369 -4.72 -20.40 9.52
CA THR A 369 -3.78 -20.28 10.64
C THR A 369 -3.56 -18.80 10.97
N PRO A 370 -3.72 -18.37 12.24
CA PRO A 370 -3.48 -16.99 12.63
C PRO A 370 -2.06 -16.52 12.29
N SER A 371 -1.89 -15.22 12.06
CA SER A 371 -0.55 -14.66 11.80
C SER A 371 0.39 -14.74 13.01
N ASN A 372 -0.15 -14.87 14.22
CA ASN A 372 0.62 -15.12 15.44
C ASN A 372 0.04 -16.35 16.13
N PHE A 373 0.87 -17.38 16.35
CA PHE A 373 0.47 -18.59 17.07
C PHE A 373 1.67 -19.20 17.78
N ALA A 374 1.42 -20.14 18.68
CA ALA A 374 2.47 -20.92 19.33
C ALA A 374 2.58 -22.30 18.65
N LEU A 375 3.77 -22.64 18.16
CA LEU A 375 4.12 -23.98 17.72
C LEU A 375 4.49 -24.81 18.95
N VAL A 376 3.70 -25.84 19.24
CA VAL A 376 3.92 -26.75 20.37
C VAL A 376 4.46 -28.07 19.84
N ALA A 377 5.64 -28.47 20.27
CA ALA A 377 6.21 -29.79 20.00
C ALA A 377 6.02 -30.69 21.22
N VAL A 378 5.52 -31.91 21.00
CA VAL A 378 5.28 -32.91 22.05
C VAL A 378 5.97 -34.23 21.67
N ILE A 379 6.85 -34.74 22.52
CA ILE A 379 7.44 -36.08 22.40
C ILE A 379 6.60 -37.09 23.19
N ASP A 380 6.47 -38.32 22.69
CA ASP A 380 5.51 -39.32 23.20
C ASP A 380 4.10 -38.73 23.37
N GLY A 381 3.63 -37.99 22.36
CA GLY A 381 2.35 -37.27 22.46
C GLY A 381 1.13 -38.18 22.61
N ASP A 382 1.28 -39.50 22.52
CA ASP A 382 0.29 -40.53 22.83
C ASP A 382 0.36 -41.06 24.26
N GLY A 383 1.38 -40.72 25.04
CA GLY A 383 1.57 -41.15 26.44
C GLY A 383 1.66 -42.66 26.57
N MET A 384 2.25 -43.32 25.57
CA MET A 384 2.32 -44.79 25.51
C MET A 384 3.61 -45.34 26.11
N ILE A 385 4.64 -44.51 26.24
CA ILE A 385 5.91 -44.87 26.85
C ILE A 385 5.87 -44.33 28.27
N PRO A 386 5.86 -45.19 29.31
CA PRO A 386 5.98 -44.70 30.67
C PRO A 386 7.36 -44.10 30.89
N GLU A 387 7.40 -42.90 31.46
CA GLU A 387 8.62 -42.14 31.67
C GLU A 387 8.88 -41.81 33.14
N THR A 388 10.13 -41.43 33.46
CA THR A 388 10.43 -41.00 34.83
C THR A 388 9.78 -39.65 35.17
N ASN A 389 9.46 -38.82 34.17
CA ASN A 389 8.76 -37.55 34.33
C ASN A 389 7.90 -37.24 33.10
N GLU A 390 6.61 -37.57 33.14
CA GLU A 390 5.62 -37.26 32.09
C GLU A 390 5.38 -35.74 31.86
N GLY A 391 5.99 -34.87 32.67
CA GLY A 391 5.75 -33.43 32.67
C GLY A 391 6.72 -32.60 31.83
N ASN A 392 7.76 -33.19 31.23
CA ASN A 392 8.79 -32.49 30.44
C ASN A 392 8.74 -32.80 28.94
N ASN A 393 7.66 -33.42 28.48
CA ASN A 393 7.47 -33.87 27.10
C ASN A 393 7.04 -32.76 26.12
N GLU A 394 6.79 -31.54 26.59
CA GLU A 394 6.25 -30.44 25.78
C GLU A 394 7.23 -29.25 25.69
N TYR A 395 7.36 -28.69 24.48
CA TYR A 395 8.07 -27.44 24.23
C TYR A 395 7.25 -26.48 23.39
N VAL A 396 7.23 -25.20 23.77
CA VAL A 396 6.43 -24.15 23.11
C VAL A 396 7.34 -23.10 22.46
N PHE A 397 7.16 -22.85 21.16
CA PHE A 397 7.89 -21.86 20.39
C PHE A 397 6.94 -20.86 19.71
N PRO A 398 7.07 -19.53 19.94
CA PRO A 398 6.18 -18.55 19.30
C PRO A 398 6.53 -18.32 17.82
N ILE A 399 5.51 -18.33 16.96
CA ILE A 399 5.61 -18.07 15.51
C ILE A 399 4.87 -16.77 15.15
N VAL A 400 5.50 -15.99 14.27
CA VAL A 400 4.92 -14.81 13.63
C VAL A 400 5.04 -15.01 12.12
N LEU A 401 3.90 -15.20 11.45
CA LEU A 401 3.79 -15.14 10.00
C LEU A 401 3.78 -13.67 9.59
N GLN A 402 4.89 -13.21 9.03
CA GLN A 402 4.95 -11.93 8.33
C GLN A 402 4.67 -12.23 6.86
N TYR A 403 3.69 -11.53 6.29
CA TYR A 403 3.46 -11.50 4.87
C TYR A 403 3.98 -10.15 4.36
N ILE A 404 4.72 -10.16 3.26
CA ILE A 404 4.99 -8.94 2.49
C ILE A 404 3.63 -8.40 1.99
N ASP A 405 3.19 -7.28 2.57
CA ASP A 405 2.00 -6.55 2.14
C ASP A 405 2.36 -5.77 0.86
N ILE A 406 1.93 -6.31 -0.27
CA ILE A 406 2.13 -5.74 -1.61
C ILE A 406 0.76 -5.48 -2.24
N GLU A 407 0.66 -4.40 -3.00
CA GLU A 407 -0.50 -4.14 -3.85
C GLU A 407 -0.53 -5.18 -4.99
N ASP A 408 -1.43 -6.15 -4.93
CA ASP A 408 -1.64 -7.17 -5.97
C ASP A 408 -2.97 -6.93 -6.70
N PRO A 409 -2.98 -6.84 -8.04
CA PRO A 409 -1.84 -6.82 -8.97
C PRO A 409 -1.23 -5.43 -9.16
N ALA A 410 0.08 -5.38 -9.42
CA ALA A 410 0.73 -4.15 -9.88
C ALA A 410 0.09 -3.66 -11.19
N ALA A 411 -0.03 -2.35 -11.33
CA ALA A 411 -0.59 -1.74 -12.54
C ALA A 411 0.20 -2.18 -13.78
N ASN A 412 -0.49 -2.40 -14.91
CA ASN A 412 0.19 -2.72 -16.17
C ASN A 412 1.13 -1.58 -16.60
N LEU A 413 2.24 -1.92 -17.25
CA LEU A 413 3.05 -0.92 -17.95
C LEU A 413 2.50 -0.71 -19.34
N ILE A 414 2.28 0.54 -19.70
CA ILE A 414 1.64 0.93 -20.95
C ILE A 414 2.55 1.93 -21.67
N VAL A 415 2.89 1.67 -22.94
CA VAL A 415 3.73 2.55 -23.77
C VAL A 415 3.13 2.68 -25.17
N CYS A 416 3.29 3.84 -25.80
CA CYS A 416 2.92 4.04 -27.20
C CYS A 416 3.90 3.36 -28.17
N ASP A 417 3.34 2.93 -29.28
CA ASP A 417 4.00 2.24 -30.37
C ASP A 417 4.20 3.20 -31.53
N ASP A 418 5.44 3.70 -31.71
CA ASP A 418 5.73 4.76 -32.67
C ASP A 418 5.71 4.25 -34.13
N ASP A 419 5.99 2.96 -34.35
CA ASP A 419 5.98 2.35 -35.69
C ASP A 419 4.81 1.39 -35.93
N ASN A 420 3.96 1.21 -34.91
CA ASN A 420 2.76 0.39 -34.90
C ASN A 420 3.03 -1.10 -35.24
N ASP A 421 4.24 -1.61 -34.92
CA ASP A 421 4.62 -3.00 -35.15
C ASP A 421 4.21 -3.97 -34.01
N GLY A 422 3.71 -3.44 -32.90
CA GLY A 422 3.23 -4.15 -31.72
C GLY A 422 4.32 -4.53 -30.72
N PHE A 423 5.55 -4.04 -30.87
CA PHE A 423 6.67 -4.25 -29.98
C PHE A 423 7.27 -2.92 -29.50
N GLN A 424 7.54 -2.82 -28.20
CA GLN A 424 8.13 -1.64 -27.60
C GLN A 424 9.02 -2.01 -26.41
N ALA A 425 10.02 -1.17 -26.13
CA ALA A 425 10.85 -1.28 -24.93
C ALA A 425 10.14 -0.66 -23.72
N PHE A 426 10.08 -1.43 -22.62
CA PHE A 426 9.54 -1.05 -21.33
C PHE A 426 10.67 -0.92 -20.32
N ASP A 427 10.72 0.17 -19.57
CA ASP A 427 11.59 0.27 -18.39
C ASP A 427 10.87 -0.31 -17.17
N LEU A 428 11.19 -1.55 -16.82
CA LEU A 428 10.60 -2.26 -15.69
C LEU A 428 10.98 -1.61 -14.35
N SER A 429 12.07 -0.84 -14.28
CA SER A 429 12.53 -0.25 -13.01
C SER A 429 11.54 0.75 -12.41
N ILE A 430 10.65 1.31 -13.23
CA ILE A 430 9.58 2.22 -12.77
C ILE A 430 8.56 1.51 -11.88
N GLN A 431 8.42 0.19 -11.98
CA GLN A 431 7.56 -0.60 -11.10
C GLN A 431 8.16 -0.81 -9.72
N THR A 432 9.49 -0.80 -9.59
CA THR A 432 10.16 -1.08 -8.31
C THR A 432 9.66 -0.18 -7.17
N PRO A 433 9.65 1.17 -7.30
CA PRO A 433 9.16 2.03 -6.22
C PRO A 433 7.66 1.90 -5.94
N LEU A 434 6.86 1.48 -6.93
CA LEU A 434 5.43 1.22 -6.77
C LEU A 434 5.21 -0.06 -5.96
N ILE A 435 5.90 -1.14 -6.33
CA ILE A 435 5.83 -2.45 -5.66
C ILE A 435 6.38 -2.37 -4.23
N THR A 436 7.48 -1.66 -4.00
CA THR A 436 8.09 -1.60 -2.66
C THR A 436 7.49 -0.54 -1.76
N GLN A 437 6.72 0.42 -2.30
CA GLN A 437 6.21 1.60 -1.61
C GLN A 437 7.30 2.36 -0.82
N GLY A 438 8.56 2.26 -1.25
CA GLY A 438 9.72 2.89 -0.61
C GLY A 438 10.34 2.12 0.57
N ASP A 439 9.96 0.86 0.83
CA ASP A 439 10.62 0.04 1.86
C ASP A 439 12.07 -0.31 1.45
N PRO A 440 13.10 0.14 2.21
CA PRO A 440 14.49 -0.10 1.88
C PRO A 440 14.94 -1.56 2.09
N ASN A 441 14.14 -2.39 2.77
CA ASN A 441 14.45 -3.81 3.00
C ASN A 441 13.96 -4.71 1.87
N LEU A 442 13.19 -4.16 0.92
CA LEU A 442 12.68 -4.92 -0.22
C LEU A 442 13.57 -4.71 -1.44
N THR A 443 13.90 -5.80 -2.11
CA THR A 443 14.64 -5.82 -3.37
C THR A 443 13.78 -6.46 -4.45
N VAL A 444 13.79 -5.92 -5.66
CA VAL A 444 12.96 -6.41 -6.78
C VAL A 444 13.85 -6.90 -7.92
N THR A 445 13.56 -8.08 -8.44
CA THR A 445 14.08 -8.59 -9.72
C THR A 445 12.92 -9.00 -10.63
N TYR A 446 13.08 -8.90 -11.94
CA TYR A 446 12.02 -9.19 -12.91
C TYR A 446 12.32 -10.47 -13.67
N HIS A 447 11.30 -11.28 -13.95
CA HIS A 447 11.44 -12.60 -14.56
C HIS A 447 10.33 -12.84 -15.59
N LYS A 448 10.58 -13.73 -16.56
CA LYS A 448 9.61 -14.09 -17.62
C LYS A 448 8.61 -15.16 -17.20
N THR A 449 8.91 -15.92 -16.15
CA THR A 449 8.04 -16.99 -15.66
C THR A 449 7.92 -16.93 -14.14
N LEU A 450 6.79 -17.44 -13.63
CA LEU A 450 6.57 -17.62 -12.20
C LEU A 450 7.65 -18.50 -11.57
N THR A 451 8.04 -19.59 -12.22
CA THR A 451 9.07 -20.51 -11.71
C THR A 451 10.43 -19.83 -11.59
N ASP A 452 10.83 -19.06 -12.60
CA ASP A 452 12.08 -18.29 -12.56
C ASP A 452 12.04 -17.25 -11.42
N ALA A 453 10.91 -16.57 -11.23
CA ALA A 453 10.72 -15.64 -10.11
C ALA A 453 10.79 -16.33 -8.74
N GLN A 454 10.17 -17.51 -8.58
CA GLN A 454 10.22 -18.29 -7.34
C GLN A 454 11.66 -18.67 -6.98
N ASN A 455 12.41 -19.17 -7.96
CA ASN A 455 13.78 -19.63 -7.76
C ASN A 455 14.81 -18.49 -7.74
N GLY A 456 14.45 -17.30 -8.26
CA GLY A 456 15.40 -16.21 -8.49
C GLY A 456 16.33 -16.46 -9.68
N ASP A 457 15.91 -17.30 -10.62
CA ASP A 457 16.67 -17.68 -11.81
C ASP A 457 16.38 -16.72 -12.98
N LEU A 458 17.33 -16.60 -13.92
CA LEU A 458 17.15 -15.88 -15.20
C LEU A 458 16.46 -14.50 -15.09
N PRO A 459 16.95 -13.57 -14.26
CA PRO A 459 16.38 -12.23 -14.20
C PRO A 459 16.54 -11.52 -15.56
N VAL A 460 15.52 -10.78 -15.99
CA VAL A 460 15.58 -9.94 -17.18
C VAL A 460 16.20 -8.58 -16.87
N VAL A 461 16.73 -7.93 -17.89
CA VAL A 461 17.21 -6.54 -17.79
C VAL A 461 16.04 -5.57 -17.66
N ASN A 462 16.26 -4.43 -17.00
CA ASN A 462 15.21 -3.44 -16.75
C ASN A 462 14.59 -2.90 -18.04
N LEU A 463 15.37 -2.70 -19.10
CA LEU A 463 14.84 -2.30 -20.41
C LEU A 463 14.48 -3.56 -21.21
N TYR A 464 13.20 -3.95 -21.17
CA TYR A 464 12.69 -5.19 -21.73
C TYR A 464 11.73 -4.93 -22.89
N VAL A 465 11.86 -5.70 -23.98
CA VAL A 465 10.91 -5.65 -25.10
C VAL A 465 9.90 -6.78 -24.93
N ASN A 466 8.61 -6.47 -25.04
CA ASN A 466 7.53 -7.46 -24.95
C ASN A 466 7.72 -8.60 -25.95
N ASP A 467 7.32 -9.82 -25.59
CA ASP A 467 7.46 -10.98 -26.47
C ASP A 467 6.15 -11.39 -27.18
N GLN A 468 5.02 -10.91 -26.66
CA GLN A 468 3.72 -10.99 -27.31
C GLN A 468 3.36 -9.64 -27.94
N ARG A 469 2.91 -9.68 -29.19
CA ARG A 469 2.49 -8.50 -29.93
C ARG A 469 1.31 -7.80 -29.23
N PHE A 470 1.40 -6.48 -29.04
CA PHE A 470 0.38 -5.60 -28.41
C PHE A 470 0.10 -5.80 -26.92
N TYR A 471 -0.02 -7.04 -26.46
CA TYR A 471 -0.37 -7.32 -25.07
C TYR A 471 0.34 -8.58 -24.58
N ASP A 472 1.33 -8.38 -23.72
CA ASP A 472 2.14 -9.42 -23.10
C ASP A 472 1.75 -9.52 -21.62
N ALA A 473 0.88 -10.48 -21.32
CA ALA A 473 0.20 -10.59 -20.02
C ALA A 473 0.47 -11.93 -19.33
N PRO A 474 0.63 -11.91 -18.00
CA PRO A 474 0.89 -13.12 -17.22
C PRO A 474 -0.35 -14.01 -17.13
N ILE A 475 -0.15 -15.31 -17.31
CA ILE A 475 -1.18 -16.34 -17.10
C ILE A 475 -1.18 -16.71 -15.62
N THR A 476 -2.08 -16.09 -14.85
CA THR A 476 -2.18 -16.25 -13.39
C THR A 476 -3.21 -17.29 -12.94
N ASP A 477 -4.10 -17.75 -13.82
CA ASP A 477 -5.05 -18.82 -13.50
C ASP A 477 -4.35 -20.19 -13.57
N SER A 478 -4.23 -20.84 -12.40
CA SER A 478 -3.63 -22.17 -12.25
C SER A 478 -4.30 -23.28 -13.08
N GLN A 479 -5.51 -23.05 -13.58
CA GLN A 479 -6.25 -24.02 -14.39
C GLN A 479 -5.99 -23.89 -15.90
N LEU A 480 -5.32 -22.82 -16.35
CA LEU A 480 -5.07 -22.58 -17.77
C LEU A 480 -3.76 -23.24 -18.25
N PRO A 481 -3.71 -23.77 -19.48
CA PRO A 481 -2.46 -24.20 -20.09
C PRO A 481 -1.47 -23.03 -20.17
N GLY A 482 -0.24 -23.23 -19.67
CA GLY A 482 0.77 -22.16 -19.63
C GLY A 482 0.72 -21.27 -18.39
N PHE A 483 -0.01 -21.66 -17.33
CA PHE A 483 0.09 -21.01 -16.02
C PHE A 483 1.55 -20.71 -15.64
N GLY A 484 1.79 -19.49 -15.17
CA GLY A 484 3.12 -19.04 -14.79
C GLY A 484 4.00 -18.55 -15.97
N THR A 485 3.43 -18.33 -17.15
CA THR A 485 4.14 -17.78 -18.32
C THR A 485 3.46 -16.50 -18.83
N GLY A 486 4.14 -15.78 -19.73
CA GLY A 486 3.69 -14.50 -20.27
C GLY A 486 3.86 -13.35 -19.27
N GLY A 487 3.88 -12.12 -19.80
CA GLY A 487 4.07 -10.90 -19.04
C GLY A 487 5.37 -10.87 -18.22
N ILE A 488 5.34 -10.12 -17.11
CA ILE A 488 6.46 -10.01 -16.18
C ILE A 488 6.05 -10.46 -14.79
N TRP A 489 6.94 -11.21 -14.15
CA TRP A 489 6.83 -11.67 -12.77
C TRP A 489 7.91 -10.98 -11.94
N ALA A 490 7.51 -9.99 -11.12
CA ALA A 490 8.42 -9.29 -10.23
C ALA A 490 8.61 -10.09 -8.93
N ARG A 491 9.84 -10.54 -8.69
CA ARG A 491 10.28 -11.19 -7.46
C ARG A 491 10.70 -10.12 -6.45
N VAL A 492 9.90 -9.95 -5.40
CA VAL A 492 10.16 -9.08 -4.26
C VAL A 492 10.80 -9.90 -3.16
N LYS A 493 12.02 -9.56 -2.74
CA LYS A 493 12.72 -10.25 -1.65
C LYS A 493 13.00 -9.31 -0.51
N ASN A 494 12.57 -9.70 0.69
CA ASN A 494 12.93 -9.01 1.92
C ASN A 494 14.34 -9.43 2.38
N SER A 495 15.24 -8.47 2.53
CA SER A 495 16.64 -8.71 2.91
C SER A 495 16.82 -9.09 4.38
N SER A 496 15.83 -8.84 5.25
CA SER A 496 15.92 -9.06 6.69
C SER A 496 15.54 -10.49 7.10
N ASN A 497 14.58 -11.10 6.40
CA ASN A 497 14.04 -12.43 6.72
C ASN A 497 14.09 -13.42 5.52
N ASN A 498 14.64 -13.00 4.37
CA ASN A 498 14.68 -13.75 3.10
C ASN A 498 13.31 -14.09 2.49
N GLU A 499 12.23 -13.48 2.97
CA GLU A 499 10.88 -13.74 2.49
C GLU A 499 10.69 -13.34 1.01
N ILE A 500 10.02 -14.25 0.30
CA ILE A 500 9.47 -14.21 -1.06
C ILE A 500 8.21 -13.36 -1.23
N SER A 501 8.07 -12.47 -2.22
CA SER A 501 6.76 -12.18 -2.81
C SER A 501 6.84 -12.08 -4.33
N ILE A 502 5.77 -12.43 -5.05
CA ILE A 502 5.75 -12.42 -6.51
C ILE A 502 4.56 -11.62 -7.01
N VAL A 503 4.86 -10.56 -7.76
CA VAL A 503 3.86 -9.64 -8.32
C VAL A 503 3.84 -9.78 -9.84
N PRO A 504 2.77 -10.33 -10.43
CA PRO A 504 2.61 -10.35 -11.89
C PRO A 504 2.08 -9.00 -12.40
N PHE A 505 2.52 -8.56 -13.58
CA PHE A 505 1.91 -7.45 -14.32
C PHE A 505 2.08 -7.61 -15.84
N ALA A 506 1.19 -6.99 -16.62
CA ALA A 506 1.23 -7.03 -18.08
C ALA A 506 1.99 -5.84 -18.68
N LEU A 507 2.50 -6.05 -19.90
CA LEU A 507 3.03 -5.01 -20.77
C LEU A 507 2.04 -4.76 -21.92
N GLU A 508 1.59 -3.53 -22.06
CA GLU A 508 0.60 -3.11 -23.04
C GLU A 508 1.24 -2.10 -24.00
N VAL A 509 1.26 -2.46 -25.29
CA VAL A 509 1.77 -1.62 -26.38
C VAL A 509 0.58 -1.01 -27.10
N ARG A 510 0.41 0.30 -27.01
CA ARG A 510 -0.71 1.03 -27.62
C ARG A 510 -0.33 1.65 -28.95
N ALA A 511 -1.12 1.38 -29.98
CA ALA A 511 -0.90 1.96 -31.29
C ALA A 511 -1.01 3.49 -31.26
N THR A 512 -0.09 4.16 -31.93
CA THR A 512 -0.12 5.62 -32.09
C THR A 512 -1.00 5.98 -33.28
N PRO A 513 -1.97 6.92 -33.15
CA PRO A 513 -2.70 7.40 -34.30
C PRO A 513 -1.74 7.99 -35.35
N VAL A 514 -2.14 7.99 -36.61
CA VAL A 514 -1.38 8.65 -37.68
C VAL A 514 -2.31 9.66 -38.33
N GLY A 515 -2.14 10.93 -37.97
CA GLY A 515 -2.88 12.04 -38.54
C GLY A 515 -2.34 12.42 -39.92
N ASN A 516 -3.21 12.95 -40.78
CA ASN A 516 -2.77 13.57 -42.03
C ASN A 516 -2.52 15.06 -41.81
N THR A 517 -1.48 15.60 -42.45
CA THR A 517 -1.27 17.05 -42.50
C THR A 517 -2.38 17.69 -43.35
N PRO A 518 -3.22 18.59 -42.79
CA PRO A 518 -4.29 19.25 -43.54
C PRO A 518 -3.75 20.30 -44.52
N ALA A 519 -4.57 20.72 -45.47
CA ALA A 519 -4.22 21.84 -46.33
C ALA A 519 -4.16 23.18 -45.54
N PRO A 520 -3.37 24.18 -45.98
CA PRO A 520 -3.35 25.49 -45.33
C PRO A 520 -4.73 26.15 -45.32
N LEU A 521 -5.13 26.67 -44.16
CA LEU A 521 -6.39 27.39 -43.99
C LEU A 521 -6.20 28.86 -44.42
N ARG A 522 -7.06 29.32 -45.33
CA ARG A 522 -6.97 30.65 -45.95
C ARG A 522 -8.21 31.48 -45.64
N VAL A 523 -8.02 32.71 -45.16
CA VAL A 523 -9.09 33.69 -44.90
C VAL A 523 -8.71 35.04 -45.49
N CYS A 524 -9.71 35.82 -45.93
CA CYS A 524 -9.49 37.18 -46.44
C CYS A 524 -9.37 38.20 -45.30
N ASP A 525 -8.53 39.20 -45.49
CA ASP A 525 -8.30 40.28 -44.54
C ASP A 525 -9.13 41.51 -44.87
N ASP A 526 -10.25 41.70 -44.18
CA ASP A 526 -11.20 42.78 -44.49
C ASP A 526 -10.64 44.19 -44.22
N ASN A 527 -9.59 44.33 -43.40
CA ASN A 527 -8.99 45.63 -43.08
C ASN A 527 -7.51 45.74 -43.50
N ASN A 528 -6.94 44.67 -44.06
CA ASN A 528 -5.54 44.54 -44.49
C ASN A 528 -4.54 44.84 -43.36
N ASP A 529 -4.83 44.44 -42.12
CA ASP A 529 -3.94 44.61 -40.95
C ASP A 529 -3.04 43.39 -40.68
N GLY A 530 -3.22 42.31 -41.43
CA GLY A 530 -2.50 41.04 -41.33
C GLY A 530 -3.20 40.01 -40.45
N PHE A 531 -4.38 40.31 -39.89
CA PHE A 531 -5.08 39.48 -38.92
C PHE A 531 -6.51 39.16 -39.36
N ALA A 532 -6.89 37.88 -39.24
CA ALA A 532 -8.23 37.42 -39.53
C ALA A 532 -8.72 36.39 -38.51
N LEU A 533 -10.02 36.15 -38.50
CA LEU A 533 -10.66 35.14 -37.67
C LEU A 533 -10.69 33.79 -38.41
N PHE A 534 -10.18 32.76 -37.75
CA PHE A 534 -10.10 31.39 -38.23
C PHE A 534 -11.00 30.46 -37.41
N ASN A 535 -11.74 29.59 -38.11
CA ASN A 535 -12.32 28.40 -37.52
C ASN A 535 -11.40 27.20 -37.79
N LEU A 536 -10.65 26.78 -36.77
CA LEU A 536 -9.69 25.69 -36.86
C LEU A 536 -10.38 24.32 -36.98
N SER A 537 -11.64 24.19 -36.56
CA SER A 537 -12.36 22.90 -36.56
C SER A 537 -12.68 22.39 -37.98
N ILE A 538 -12.55 23.23 -39.01
CA ILE A 538 -12.94 22.82 -40.36
C ILE A 538 -11.98 21.79 -40.96
N VAL A 539 -10.74 21.72 -40.45
CA VAL A 539 -9.73 20.78 -40.94
C VAL A 539 -9.77 19.42 -40.23
N GLU A 540 -10.67 19.24 -39.24
CA GLU A 540 -10.73 18.01 -38.42
C GLU A 540 -10.86 16.74 -39.28
N SER A 541 -11.72 16.77 -40.30
CA SER A 541 -11.90 15.63 -41.20
C SER A 541 -10.68 15.33 -42.08
N GLU A 542 -9.89 16.35 -42.41
CA GLU A 542 -8.63 16.19 -43.14
C GLU A 542 -7.57 15.56 -42.23
N VAL A 543 -7.43 16.08 -41.01
CA VAL A 543 -6.51 15.56 -39.98
C VAL A 543 -6.77 14.10 -39.68
N LEU A 544 -8.05 13.73 -39.48
CA LEU A 544 -8.44 12.36 -39.15
C LEU A 544 -8.29 11.40 -40.34
N GLY A 545 -8.50 11.85 -41.58
CA GLY A 545 -8.42 10.98 -42.76
C GLY A 545 -9.34 9.75 -42.67
N SER A 546 -8.75 8.55 -42.59
CA SER A 546 -9.48 7.28 -42.45
C SER A 546 -9.76 6.87 -41.01
N LEU A 547 -9.26 7.61 -40.02
CA LEU A 547 -9.51 7.34 -38.60
C LEU A 547 -10.99 7.59 -38.25
N ASN A 548 -11.55 6.77 -37.37
CA ASN A 548 -12.94 6.92 -36.91
C ASN A 548 -13.04 8.13 -35.95
N PRO A 549 -13.77 9.22 -36.28
CA PRO A 549 -13.82 10.42 -35.45
C PRO A 549 -14.30 10.21 -34.02
N VAL A 550 -15.08 9.16 -33.74
CA VAL A 550 -15.55 8.85 -32.37
C VAL A 550 -14.40 8.50 -31.42
N GLY A 551 -13.28 7.99 -31.97
CA GLY A 551 -12.16 7.48 -31.19
C GLY A 551 -11.07 8.49 -30.85
N PHE A 552 -11.20 9.75 -31.29
CA PHE A 552 -10.12 10.73 -31.21
C PHE A 552 -10.63 12.11 -30.81
N ASP A 553 -9.83 12.80 -29.99
CA ASP A 553 -10.03 14.20 -29.63
C ASP A 553 -8.89 15.03 -30.24
N LEU A 554 -9.20 16.24 -30.72
CA LEU A 554 -8.24 17.17 -31.32
C LEU A 554 -8.08 18.41 -30.45
N TYR A 555 -6.83 18.76 -30.17
CA TYR A 555 -6.46 19.97 -29.42
C TYR A 555 -5.48 20.80 -30.26
N TYR A 556 -5.58 22.12 -30.16
CA TYR A 556 -4.82 23.04 -31.00
C TYR A 556 -3.86 23.87 -30.13
N TYR A 557 -2.61 24.00 -30.55
CA TYR A 557 -1.57 24.73 -29.83
C TYR A 557 -0.83 25.71 -30.74
N GLU A 558 -0.44 26.86 -30.21
CA GLU A 558 0.44 27.81 -30.92
C GLU A 558 1.92 27.43 -30.79
N ASP A 559 2.29 26.65 -29.76
CA ASP A 559 3.65 26.23 -29.45
C ASP A 559 3.81 24.70 -29.53
N PHE A 560 4.84 24.25 -30.25
CA PHE A 560 5.08 22.82 -30.47
C PHE A 560 5.45 22.07 -29.18
N SER A 561 6.20 22.71 -28.28
CA SER A 561 6.62 22.08 -27.02
C SER A 561 5.45 21.87 -26.07
N GLN A 562 4.44 22.75 -26.11
CA GLN A 562 3.19 22.56 -25.37
C GLN A 562 2.37 21.38 -25.90
N ALA A 563 2.32 21.19 -27.22
CA ALA A 563 1.64 20.05 -27.82
C ALA A 563 2.32 18.72 -27.43
N ILE A 564 3.67 18.65 -27.46
CA ILE A 564 4.43 17.48 -26.99
C ILE A 564 4.15 17.22 -25.51
N ALA A 565 4.27 18.24 -24.66
CA ALA A 565 4.09 18.08 -23.22
C ALA A 565 2.68 17.57 -22.87
N ALA A 566 1.65 18.04 -23.58
CA ALA A 566 0.28 17.57 -23.42
C ALA A 566 0.09 16.12 -23.92
N GLY A 567 0.74 15.76 -25.03
CA GLY A 567 0.76 14.40 -25.57
C GLY A 567 1.44 13.40 -24.62
N ASP A 568 2.64 13.71 -24.12
CA ASP A 568 3.44 12.80 -23.28
C ASP A 568 2.71 12.39 -21.99
N VAL A 569 1.87 13.26 -21.45
CA VAL A 569 1.08 12.99 -20.23
C VAL A 569 -0.32 12.48 -20.52
N ALA A 570 -0.74 12.40 -21.79
CA ALA A 570 -2.10 12.03 -22.17
C ALA A 570 -2.49 10.59 -21.78
N MET A 571 -1.51 9.72 -21.49
CA MET A 571 -1.77 8.37 -20.99
C MET A 571 -1.91 8.30 -19.46
N THR A 572 -1.13 9.08 -18.72
CA THR A 572 -1.01 8.94 -17.26
C THR A 572 -1.80 9.99 -16.49
N ASN A 573 -1.82 11.23 -16.98
CA ASN A 573 -2.51 12.35 -16.36
C ASN A 573 -2.81 13.43 -17.42
N PRO A 574 -3.84 13.23 -18.26
CA PRO A 574 -4.13 14.13 -19.39
C PRO A 574 -4.33 15.58 -18.94
N ASP A 575 -3.53 16.50 -19.49
CA ASP A 575 -3.66 17.94 -19.28
C ASP A 575 -3.60 18.67 -20.63
N PHE A 576 -4.75 19.17 -21.06
CA PHE A 576 -4.91 19.94 -22.29
C PHE A 576 -5.23 21.41 -22.02
N SER A 577 -4.96 21.90 -20.79
CA SER A 577 -5.34 23.25 -20.36
C SER A 577 -4.64 24.38 -21.12
N GLN A 578 -3.50 24.09 -21.76
CA GLN A 578 -2.76 25.03 -22.60
C GLN A 578 -3.26 25.07 -24.05
N ALA A 579 -4.21 24.21 -24.43
CA ALA A 579 -4.80 24.26 -25.76
C ALA A 579 -5.54 25.59 -25.99
N ILE A 580 -5.61 26.02 -27.25
CA ILE A 580 -6.38 27.18 -27.69
C ILE A 580 -7.84 27.01 -27.25
N SER A 581 -8.29 27.89 -26.37
CA SER A 581 -9.61 27.78 -25.71
C SER A 581 -10.80 28.10 -26.61
N SER A 582 -10.56 28.77 -27.75
CA SER A 582 -11.60 29.20 -28.69
C SER A 582 -11.20 28.87 -30.14
N PRO A 583 -11.11 27.59 -30.52
CA PRO A 583 -10.66 27.18 -31.87
C PRO A 583 -11.62 27.60 -32.98
N LEU A 584 -12.88 27.90 -32.67
CA LEU A 584 -13.88 28.38 -33.65
C LEU A 584 -13.70 29.85 -34.02
N ASN A 585 -13.00 30.63 -33.19
CA ASN A 585 -12.84 32.09 -33.34
C ASN A 585 -11.39 32.50 -33.05
N PHE A 586 -10.43 31.75 -33.57
CA PHE A 586 -9.01 32.01 -33.34
C PHE A 586 -8.54 33.19 -34.21
N VAL A 587 -7.78 34.13 -33.64
CA VAL A 587 -7.17 35.24 -34.40
C VAL A 587 -5.68 34.99 -34.45
N ASN A 588 -5.11 35.02 -35.66
CA ASN A 588 -3.67 34.83 -35.82
C ASN A 588 -2.87 35.97 -35.18
N THR A 589 -1.62 35.70 -34.82
CA THR A 589 -0.67 36.69 -34.26
C THR A 589 0.47 37.02 -35.22
N THR A 590 0.62 36.21 -36.27
CA THR A 590 1.56 36.42 -37.39
C THR A 590 0.92 35.92 -38.69
N ASN A 591 1.40 36.38 -39.84
CA ASN A 591 0.92 35.92 -41.15
C ASN A 591 2.13 35.56 -42.05
N PRO A 592 2.32 34.27 -42.41
CA PRO A 592 1.56 33.10 -42.01
C PRO A 592 1.86 32.65 -40.56
N GLN A 593 0.91 31.98 -39.90
CA GLN A 593 1.08 31.35 -38.58
C GLN A 593 0.95 29.83 -38.69
N THR A 594 1.70 29.08 -37.87
CA THR A 594 1.54 27.61 -37.76
C THR A 594 0.84 27.28 -36.45
N ILE A 595 -0.13 26.37 -36.51
CA ILE A 595 -0.84 25.77 -35.38
C ILE A 595 -0.51 24.28 -35.34
N TYR A 596 -0.24 23.74 -34.17
CA TYR A 596 0.03 22.33 -33.95
C TYR A 596 -1.24 21.65 -33.45
N ILE A 597 -1.73 20.67 -34.21
CA ILE A 597 -2.93 19.91 -33.88
C ILE A 597 -2.49 18.61 -33.23
N LEU A 598 -2.72 18.49 -31.92
CA LEU A 598 -2.56 17.27 -31.15
C LEU A 598 -3.79 16.38 -31.38
N LEU A 599 -3.59 15.27 -32.07
CA LEU A 599 -4.54 14.20 -32.26
C LEU A 599 -4.32 13.14 -31.18
N VAL A 600 -5.25 12.98 -30.24
CA VAL A 600 -5.10 12.02 -29.14
C VAL A 600 -6.22 10.99 -29.16
N ALA A 601 -5.87 9.73 -28.99
CA ALA A 601 -6.85 8.65 -28.88
C ALA A 601 -7.62 8.75 -27.54
N ASN A 602 -8.94 8.60 -27.60
CA ASN A 602 -9.84 8.68 -26.44
C ASN A 602 -10.35 7.30 -26.01
N ALA A 603 -11.17 7.23 -24.95
CA ALA A 603 -11.65 5.96 -24.40
C ALA A 603 -12.49 5.10 -25.38
N SER A 604 -13.00 5.68 -26.46
CA SER A 604 -13.75 4.98 -27.51
C SER A 604 -12.87 4.61 -28.72
N GLY A 605 -11.60 5.00 -28.72
CA GLY A 605 -10.67 4.68 -29.77
C GLY A 605 -10.42 3.18 -29.87
N THR A 606 -10.44 2.70 -31.11
CA THR A 606 -10.10 1.32 -31.48
C THR A 606 -9.22 1.44 -32.71
N ILE A 607 -7.91 1.26 -32.54
CA ILE A 607 -6.95 1.22 -33.66
C ILE A 607 -6.59 -0.25 -33.87
N PRO A 608 -7.24 -0.95 -34.82
CA PRO A 608 -6.84 -2.32 -35.13
C PRO A 608 -5.38 -2.34 -35.58
N PRO A 609 -4.60 -3.34 -35.17
CA PRO A 609 -4.99 -4.58 -34.49
C PRO A 609 -5.11 -4.54 -32.94
N ASN A 610 -5.03 -3.39 -32.28
CA ASN A 610 -5.14 -3.27 -30.81
C ASN A 610 -6.59 -3.00 -30.34
N PRO A 611 -7.24 -3.92 -29.60
CA PRO A 611 -8.63 -3.79 -29.15
C PRO A 611 -8.82 -3.13 -27.76
N ASN A 612 -7.77 -2.69 -27.06
CA ASN A 612 -7.90 -2.09 -25.74
C ASN A 612 -8.34 -0.61 -25.84
N SER A 613 -9.26 -0.16 -24.99
CA SER A 613 -9.81 1.21 -24.97
C SER A 613 -8.68 2.25 -24.96
N SER A 614 -8.42 2.87 -26.11
CA SER A 614 -7.15 3.52 -26.41
C SER A 614 -7.11 4.96 -25.91
N GLN A 615 -6.94 5.17 -24.61
CA GLN A 615 -6.69 6.52 -24.08
C GLN A 615 -5.18 6.86 -24.16
N GLY A 616 -4.84 7.98 -24.80
CA GLY A 616 -3.60 8.72 -24.52
C GLY A 616 -2.46 8.65 -25.54
N CYS A 617 -2.39 7.69 -26.46
CA CYS A 617 -1.41 7.79 -27.55
C CYS A 617 -1.80 8.87 -28.54
N TYR A 618 -0.81 9.59 -29.06
CA TYR A 618 -1.03 10.84 -29.75
C TYR A 618 -0.14 11.02 -30.96
N ASP A 619 -0.57 11.87 -31.88
CA ASP A 619 0.21 12.37 -32.99
C ASP A 619 0.05 13.89 -33.08
N ILE A 620 1.02 14.57 -33.69
CA ILE A 620 0.99 16.02 -33.86
C ILE A 620 1.18 16.35 -35.34
N VAL A 621 0.20 17.03 -35.91
CA VAL A 621 0.26 17.54 -37.29
C VAL A 621 0.24 19.07 -37.32
N GLU A 622 0.82 19.65 -38.37
CA GLU A 622 0.90 21.11 -38.54
C GLU A 622 -0.25 21.63 -39.43
N LEU A 623 -0.86 22.75 -39.02
CA LEU A 623 -1.81 23.53 -39.81
C LEU A 623 -1.24 24.92 -40.03
N GLN A 624 -1.10 25.33 -41.30
CA GLN A 624 -0.70 26.68 -41.65
C GLN A 624 -1.93 27.59 -41.84
N LEU A 625 -1.96 28.71 -41.13
CA LEU A 625 -2.92 29.80 -41.29
C LEU A 625 -2.34 30.87 -42.19
N ILE A 626 -3.10 31.25 -43.21
CA ILE A 626 -2.70 32.27 -44.19
C ILE A 626 -3.82 33.30 -44.30
N VAL A 627 -3.49 34.55 -44.02
CA VAL A 627 -4.36 35.70 -44.23
C VAL A 627 -4.03 36.31 -45.58
N ASN A 628 -5.02 36.47 -46.46
CA ASN A 628 -4.84 37.08 -47.78
C ASN A 628 -5.50 38.46 -47.82
N ASP A 629 -4.74 39.49 -48.17
CA ASP A 629 -5.24 40.86 -48.32
C ASP A 629 -6.41 40.96 -49.31
N THR A 630 -7.41 41.79 -49.00
CA THR A 630 -8.39 42.24 -50.00
C THR A 630 -7.72 43.17 -51.02
N PRO A 631 -8.24 43.24 -52.26
CA PRO A 631 -7.69 44.15 -53.26
C PRO A 631 -7.79 45.62 -52.78
N PRO A 632 -6.69 46.40 -52.70
CA PRO A 632 -6.74 47.80 -52.29
C PRO A 632 -7.21 48.67 -53.47
N ILE A 633 -8.50 48.63 -53.74
CA ILE A 633 -9.13 49.34 -54.87
C ILE A 633 -9.22 50.85 -54.60
N THR A 634 -9.29 51.62 -55.68
CA THR A 634 -9.60 53.06 -55.60
C THR A 634 -11.11 53.27 -55.79
N GLN A 635 -11.67 54.26 -55.10
CA GLN A 635 -13.07 54.62 -55.22
C GLN A 635 -13.44 54.96 -56.68
N PRO A 636 -14.43 54.27 -57.29
CA PRO A 636 -14.94 54.60 -58.63
C PRO A 636 -15.54 56.00 -58.65
N ILE A 637 -15.57 56.62 -59.83
CA ILE A 637 -16.08 57.98 -60.05
C ILE A 637 -17.53 57.89 -60.53
N ASP A 638 -18.37 58.80 -60.05
CA ASP A 638 -19.76 58.92 -60.51
C ASP A 638 -19.81 59.27 -62.00
N LEU A 639 -20.76 58.66 -62.72
CA LEU A 639 -20.90 58.87 -64.16
C LEU A 639 -22.13 59.74 -64.42
N ILE A 640 -21.91 60.91 -65.02
CA ILE A 640 -22.98 61.84 -65.39
C ILE A 640 -23.03 61.93 -66.91
N ILE A 641 -24.18 61.59 -67.49
CA ILE A 641 -24.43 61.66 -68.94
C ILE A 641 -25.60 62.61 -69.20
N ASN A 642 -25.51 63.42 -70.26
CA ASN A 642 -26.62 64.25 -70.67
C ASN A 642 -27.71 63.38 -71.33
N ASP A 643 -28.90 63.41 -70.76
CA ASP A 643 -30.05 62.62 -71.16
C ASP A 643 -30.55 62.95 -72.59
N GLY A 644 -30.33 64.19 -73.05
CA GLY A 644 -30.59 64.63 -74.43
C GLY A 644 -32.07 64.80 -74.81
N ASP A 645 -32.94 63.87 -74.41
CA ASP A 645 -34.39 63.89 -74.68
C ASP A 645 -35.26 64.15 -73.43
N GLY A 646 -34.68 64.02 -72.23
CA GLY A 646 -35.28 64.40 -70.95
C GLY A 646 -36.20 63.35 -70.33
N ASP A 647 -36.06 62.08 -70.71
CA ASP A 647 -36.85 60.95 -70.20
C ASP A 647 -36.30 60.28 -68.92
N ASP A 648 -35.19 60.80 -68.37
CA ASP A 648 -34.45 60.32 -67.21
C ASP A 648 -33.61 59.02 -67.46
N PHE A 649 -33.43 58.58 -68.71
CA PHE A 649 -32.70 57.36 -69.05
C PHE A 649 -31.54 57.55 -70.04
N ALA A 650 -30.32 57.23 -69.60
CA ALA A 650 -29.11 57.26 -70.44
C ALA A 650 -28.40 55.90 -70.50
N ILE A 651 -27.56 55.73 -71.54
CA ILE A 651 -26.66 54.57 -71.67
C ILE A 651 -25.30 54.94 -71.08
N PHE A 652 -24.88 54.23 -70.04
CA PHE A 652 -23.62 54.39 -69.33
C PHE A 652 -22.61 53.30 -69.71
N ASP A 653 -21.38 53.71 -69.98
CA ASP A 653 -20.23 52.79 -70.03
C ASP A 653 -19.61 52.71 -68.63
N LEU A 654 -19.98 51.69 -67.86
CA LEU A 654 -19.45 51.44 -66.52
C LEU A 654 -17.97 51.01 -66.56
N THR A 655 -17.50 50.50 -67.71
CA THR A 655 -16.12 49.99 -67.84
C THR A 655 -15.08 51.09 -67.78
N VAL A 656 -15.48 52.36 -67.97
CA VAL A 656 -14.61 53.52 -67.78
C VAL A 656 -14.07 53.63 -66.35
N ASN A 657 -14.78 53.06 -65.36
CA ASN A 657 -14.32 53.02 -63.98
C ASN A 657 -13.27 51.92 -63.73
N ILE A 658 -13.10 50.91 -64.61
CA ILE A 658 -12.12 49.82 -64.40
C ILE A 658 -10.68 50.33 -64.19
N PRO A 659 -10.09 51.19 -65.04
CA PRO A 659 -8.73 51.69 -64.81
C PRO A 659 -8.62 52.57 -63.56
N VAL A 660 -9.71 53.23 -63.15
CA VAL A 660 -9.75 54.02 -61.91
C VAL A 660 -9.75 53.09 -60.71
N ILE A 661 -10.69 52.15 -60.67
CA ILE A 661 -10.86 51.15 -59.61
C ILE A 661 -9.57 50.37 -59.36
N LEU A 662 -8.93 49.88 -60.43
CA LEU A 662 -7.70 49.10 -60.32
C LEU A 662 -6.48 49.96 -59.96
N GLY A 663 -6.45 51.25 -60.31
CA GLY A 663 -5.34 52.14 -59.99
C GLY A 663 -3.97 51.57 -60.39
N SER A 664 -3.16 51.18 -59.40
CA SER A 664 -1.82 50.57 -59.60
C SER A 664 -1.80 49.04 -59.61
N LEU A 665 -2.95 48.40 -59.38
CA LEU A 665 -3.10 46.95 -59.37
C LEU A 665 -2.89 46.37 -60.77
N ASN A 666 -2.23 45.21 -60.86
CA ASN A 666 -2.04 44.51 -62.13
C ASN A 666 -3.36 43.87 -62.59
N PRO A 667 -3.97 44.30 -63.71
CA PRO A 667 -5.27 43.77 -64.16
C PRO A 667 -5.27 42.26 -64.44
N ALA A 668 -4.11 41.63 -64.68
CA ALA A 668 -4.02 40.18 -64.88
C ALA A 668 -4.31 39.36 -63.61
N ASN A 669 -4.27 39.99 -62.43
CA ASN A 669 -4.48 39.32 -61.15
C ASN A 669 -5.91 39.52 -60.60
N TYR A 670 -6.74 40.35 -61.24
CA TYR A 670 -8.04 40.74 -60.71
C TYR A 670 -9.16 40.64 -61.73
N VAL A 671 -10.37 40.31 -61.27
CA VAL A 671 -11.60 40.36 -62.05
C VAL A 671 -12.47 41.50 -61.52
N VAL A 672 -12.87 42.42 -62.39
CA VAL A 672 -13.79 43.52 -62.07
C VAL A 672 -15.17 43.22 -62.66
N SER A 673 -16.20 43.27 -61.82
CA SER A 673 -17.60 43.01 -62.17
C SER A 673 -18.52 44.09 -61.60
N PHE A 674 -19.70 44.27 -62.18
CA PHE A 674 -20.67 45.32 -61.81
C PHE A 674 -22.05 44.74 -61.51
N TYR A 675 -22.77 45.36 -60.57
CA TYR A 675 -24.04 44.87 -60.02
C TYR A 675 -24.98 46.04 -59.69
N GLU A 676 -26.28 45.76 -59.76
CA GLU A 676 -27.34 46.72 -59.43
C GLU A 676 -27.62 46.82 -57.92
N THR A 677 -27.16 45.84 -57.13
CA THR A 677 -27.33 45.81 -55.67
C THR A 677 -26.06 45.33 -54.97
N GLU A 678 -25.88 45.78 -53.74
CA GLU A 678 -24.76 45.34 -52.89
C GLU A 678 -24.81 43.84 -52.61
N ALA A 679 -26.00 43.30 -52.33
CA ALA A 679 -26.18 41.88 -52.05
C ALA A 679 -25.78 41.00 -53.25
N ASN A 680 -26.07 41.46 -54.47
CA ASN A 680 -25.64 40.77 -55.69
C ASN A 680 -24.12 40.83 -55.85
N ALA A 681 -23.49 41.98 -55.54
CA ALA A 681 -22.03 42.10 -55.54
C ALA A 681 -21.39 41.18 -54.49
N GLN A 682 -21.89 41.16 -53.25
CA GLN A 682 -21.37 40.30 -52.16
C GLN A 682 -21.45 38.80 -52.50
N ASN A 683 -22.56 38.36 -53.08
CA ASN A 683 -22.77 36.95 -53.43
C ASN A 683 -22.24 36.59 -54.83
N ASN A 684 -21.70 37.57 -55.58
CA ASN A 684 -21.28 37.39 -56.98
C ASN A 684 -22.42 36.85 -57.88
N GLU A 685 -23.65 37.32 -57.66
CA GLU A 685 -24.87 36.90 -58.35
C GLU A 685 -25.41 38.01 -59.26
N PHE A 686 -26.13 37.66 -60.34
CA PHE A 686 -26.77 38.64 -61.25
C PHE A 686 -25.83 39.75 -61.77
N VAL A 687 -24.62 39.37 -62.17
CA VAL A 687 -23.63 40.28 -62.79
C VAL A 687 -24.24 41.02 -63.99
N ILE A 688 -24.02 42.33 -64.08
CA ILE A 688 -24.37 43.14 -65.26
C ILE A 688 -23.58 42.61 -66.46
N ALA A 689 -24.26 41.95 -67.39
CA ALA A 689 -23.62 41.25 -68.50
C ALA A 689 -22.95 42.19 -69.53
N ASN A 690 -23.49 43.40 -69.72
CA ASN A 690 -23.00 44.36 -70.71
C ASN A 690 -22.68 45.71 -70.06
N PRO A 691 -21.61 45.81 -69.24
CA PRO A 691 -21.30 47.02 -68.49
C PRO A 691 -20.91 48.22 -69.38
N ALA A 692 -20.50 48.01 -70.63
CA ALA A 692 -20.12 49.10 -71.54
C ALA A 692 -21.31 49.87 -72.15
N VAL A 693 -22.52 49.35 -72.00
CA VAL A 693 -23.75 49.91 -72.58
C VAL A 693 -24.95 49.74 -71.62
N TYR A 694 -24.71 49.96 -70.32
CA TYR A 694 -25.72 49.77 -69.29
C TYR A 694 -26.74 50.93 -69.28
N GLN A 695 -28.04 50.64 -69.33
CA GLN A 695 -29.08 51.66 -69.17
C GLN A 695 -29.51 51.71 -67.72
N ASN A 696 -29.62 52.91 -67.14
CA ASN A 696 -30.11 53.07 -65.77
C ASN A 696 -31.59 52.62 -65.64
N LEU A 697 -31.98 52.19 -64.45
CA LEU A 697 -33.35 51.83 -64.08
C LEU A 697 -34.07 52.94 -63.31
N THR A 698 -33.29 53.79 -62.63
CA THR A 698 -33.73 54.98 -61.90
C THR A 698 -32.73 56.12 -62.11
N ASN A 699 -33.14 57.35 -61.83
CA ASN A 699 -32.27 58.51 -61.94
C ASN A 699 -32.32 59.34 -60.63
N PRO A 700 -31.21 59.47 -59.87
CA PRO A 700 -29.96 58.73 -60.03
C PRO A 700 -30.08 57.23 -59.66
N GLN A 701 -29.08 56.43 -60.01
CA GLN A 701 -28.95 55.01 -59.63
C GLN A 701 -27.57 54.70 -59.06
N LEU A 702 -27.52 53.90 -57.99
CA LEU A 702 -26.27 53.39 -57.44
C LEU A 702 -25.86 52.09 -58.14
N ILE A 703 -24.60 51.99 -58.55
CA ILE A 703 -23.99 50.79 -59.12
C ILE A 703 -22.87 50.31 -58.20
N TYR A 704 -22.84 48.99 -57.96
CA TYR A 704 -21.82 48.34 -57.15
C TYR A 704 -20.80 47.65 -58.05
N THR A 705 -19.53 47.70 -57.68
CA THR A 705 -18.44 46.98 -58.36
C THR A 705 -17.75 46.05 -57.38
N ARG A 706 -17.49 44.81 -57.82
CA ARG A 706 -16.69 43.82 -57.08
C ARG A 706 -15.38 43.58 -57.82
N VAL A 707 -14.28 43.75 -57.11
CA VAL A 707 -12.93 43.42 -57.59
C VAL A 707 -12.43 42.22 -56.82
N GLU A 708 -12.13 41.12 -57.51
CA GLU A 708 -11.70 39.85 -56.90
C GLU A 708 -10.30 39.48 -57.36
N ASN A 709 -9.41 39.08 -56.44
CA ASN A 709 -8.10 38.53 -56.73
C ASN A 709 -8.23 37.07 -57.20
N ILE A 710 -7.70 36.76 -58.39
CA ILE A 710 -7.84 35.44 -59.03
C ILE A 710 -7.11 34.32 -58.25
N ASN A 711 -6.04 34.64 -57.51
CA ASN A 711 -5.25 33.65 -56.79
C ASN A 711 -5.77 33.37 -55.38
N SER A 712 -6.28 34.39 -54.67
CA SER A 712 -6.78 34.24 -53.30
C SER A 712 -8.30 34.13 -53.18
N GLY A 713 -9.06 34.57 -54.18
CA GLY A 713 -10.53 34.71 -54.11
C GLY A 713 -11.01 35.87 -53.26
N CYS A 714 -10.11 36.62 -52.61
CA CYS A 714 -10.48 37.79 -51.81
C CYS A 714 -10.93 38.93 -52.69
N PHE A 715 -11.96 39.64 -52.24
CA PHE A 715 -12.59 40.68 -53.03
C PHE A 715 -12.90 41.91 -52.20
N GLU A 716 -13.04 43.04 -52.89
CA GLU A 716 -13.44 44.32 -52.32
C GLU A 716 -14.63 44.88 -53.11
N ILE A 717 -15.54 45.56 -52.44
CA ILE A 717 -16.73 46.15 -53.04
C ILE A 717 -16.71 47.67 -52.89
N ALA A 718 -16.97 48.38 -53.98
CA ALA A 718 -17.24 49.81 -53.96
C ALA A 718 -18.53 50.12 -54.71
N SER A 719 -19.01 51.35 -54.58
CA SER A 719 -20.19 51.82 -55.31
C SER A 719 -19.97 53.21 -55.88
N PHE A 720 -20.63 53.53 -56.99
CA PHE A 720 -20.67 54.88 -57.60
C PHE A 720 -22.07 55.17 -58.14
N GLU A 721 -22.41 56.43 -58.25
CA GLU A 721 -23.69 56.89 -58.78
C GLU A 721 -23.62 57.08 -60.30
N ILE A 722 -24.69 56.69 -60.99
CA ILE A 722 -24.94 57.05 -62.39
C ILE A 722 -26.15 58.00 -62.43
N GLU A 723 -25.98 59.13 -63.12
CA GLU A 723 -27.00 60.19 -63.22
C GLU A 723 -27.17 60.65 -64.68
N ALA A 724 -28.42 60.70 -65.14
CA ALA A 724 -28.81 61.31 -66.40
C ALA A 724 -29.18 62.79 -66.12
N ASP A 725 -28.28 63.73 -66.44
CA ASP A 725 -28.48 65.15 -66.17
C ASP A 725 -29.47 65.78 -67.17
N LYS A 726 -30.40 66.57 -66.64
CA LYS A 726 -31.37 67.36 -67.39
C LYS A 726 -30.80 68.73 -67.72
N THR A 727 -30.60 69.01 -69.01
CA THR A 727 -30.38 70.39 -69.45
C THR A 727 -31.59 71.27 -69.15
N ILE A 728 -31.35 72.41 -68.49
CA ILE A 728 -32.29 73.54 -68.42
C ILE A 728 -32.50 74.08 -69.83
N SER A 729 -33.54 73.60 -70.51
CA SER A 729 -34.06 74.23 -71.71
C SER A 729 -34.88 75.46 -71.30
N VAL A 730 -34.43 76.65 -71.68
CA VAL A 730 -35.25 77.87 -71.60
C VAL A 730 -36.35 77.78 -72.67
N GLY A 731 -37.61 77.65 -72.22
CA GLY A 731 -38.77 77.75 -73.11
C GLY A 731 -38.70 79.05 -73.93
N SER A 732 -38.86 78.95 -75.25
CA SER A 732 -38.96 80.14 -76.08
C SER A 732 -40.21 80.92 -75.69
N PHE A 733 -40.05 82.16 -75.22
CA PHE A 733 -41.15 83.11 -75.05
C PHE A 733 -41.64 83.54 -76.45
N ALA A 734 -42.55 82.74 -77.03
CA ALA A 734 -43.16 82.99 -78.32
C ALA A 734 -44.64 83.34 -78.14
N PHE A 735 -45.17 84.22 -78.99
CA PHE A 735 -46.58 84.56 -78.97
C PHE A 735 -47.44 83.36 -79.43
N GLU A 736 -48.46 82.98 -78.66
CA GLU A 736 -49.29 81.81 -78.95
C GLU A 736 -50.33 82.06 -80.06
N ASP A 737 -50.85 83.28 -80.17
CA ASP A 737 -51.97 83.64 -81.06
C ASP A 737 -51.61 84.71 -82.11
N LEU A 738 -50.32 84.93 -82.36
CA LEU A 738 -49.87 86.02 -83.23
C LEU A 738 -50.19 85.82 -84.70
N SER A 739 -50.94 86.79 -85.26
CA SER A 739 -51.33 86.84 -86.67
C SER A 739 -50.94 88.18 -87.31
N ILE A 740 -50.73 88.16 -88.63
CA ILE A 740 -50.35 89.33 -89.43
C ILE A 740 -51.30 89.42 -90.63
N SER A 741 -52.03 90.52 -90.75
CA SER A 741 -53.01 90.72 -91.82
C SER A 741 -53.16 92.20 -92.24
N PRO A 742 -53.35 92.51 -93.53
CA PRO A 742 -53.23 91.60 -94.68
C PRO A 742 -51.76 91.23 -94.93
N ASN A 743 -51.51 89.98 -95.34
CA ASN A 743 -50.20 89.51 -95.79
C ASN A 743 -50.40 88.52 -96.96
N PRO A 744 -50.23 88.93 -98.24
CA PRO A 744 -49.51 90.13 -98.67
C PRO A 744 -50.21 91.47 -98.41
N THR A 745 -49.42 92.52 -98.18
CA THR A 745 -49.89 93.92 -98.02
C THR A 745 -49.40 94.80 -99.17
N SER A 746 -50.10 95.91 -99.46
CA SER A 746 -49.65 96.93 -100.43
C SER A 746 -49.34 98.30 -99.80
N LYS A 747 -49.83 98.58 -98.59
CA LYS A 747 -49.66 99.87 -97.89
C LYS A 747 -49.36 99.74 -96.41
N SER A 748 -50.07 98.86 -95.70
CA SER A 748 -49.91 98.66 -94.26
C SER A 748 -50.36 97.27 -93.85
N PHE A 749 -49.78 96.72 -92.79
CA PHE A 749 -50.22 95.46 -92.18
C PHE A 749 -50.44 95.67 -90.68
N THR A 750 -51.28 94.81 -90.10
CA THR A 750 -51.56 94.79 -88.67
C THR A 750 -51.06 93.50 -88.07
N VAL A 751 -50.32 93.61 -86.98
CA VAL A 751 -49.97 92.50 -86.08
C VAL A 751 -51.04 92.45 -85.00
N GLN A 752 -51.61 91.27 -84.79
CA GLN A 752 -52.60 91.02 -83.74
C GLN A 752 -52.16 89.86 -82.86
N SER A 753 -52.21 90.05 -81.55
CA SER A 753 -52.09 89.00 -80.53
C SER A 753 -52.67 89.53 -79.21
N SER A 754 -53.36 88.68 -78.46
CA SER A 754 -53.84 88.99 -77.11
C SER A 754 -52.70 89.31 -76.13
N GLN A 755 -51.47 88.89 -76.46
CA GLN A 755 -50.26 89.09 -75.66
C GLN A 755 -49.48 90.37 -76.02
N LEU A 756 -50.00 91.22 -76.93
CA LEU A 756 -49.46 92.56 -77.19
C LEU A 756 -50.08 93.56 -76.20
N VAL A 757 -49.62 93.56 -74.96
CA VAL A 757 -50.17 94.37 -73.85
C VAL A 757 -49.30 95.56 -73.45
N SER A 758 -48.07 95.67 -73.94
CA SER A 758 -47.16 96.81 -73.72
C SER A 758 -46.35 97.19 -74.96
N GLU A 759 -45.41 98.13 -74.81
CA GLU A 759 -44.57 98.65 -75.89
C GLU A 759 -43.98 97.50 -76.72
N THR A 760 -44.38 97.46 -77.99
CA THR A 760 -44.02 96.43 -78.95
C THR A 760 -43.03 96.99 -79.94
N SER A 761 -41.86 96.37 -80.04
CA SER A 761 -40.85 96.67 -81.04
C SER A 761 -41.10 95.83 -82.30
N ILE A 762 -41.17 96.51 -83.45
CA ILE A 762 -41.28 95.91 -84.77
C ILE A 762 -40.08 96.31 -85.62
N LEU A 763 -39.31 95.32 -86.07
CA LEU A 763 -38.14 95.46 -86.93
C LEU A 763 -38.40 94.74 -88.27
N ILE A 764 -38.15 95.40 -89.39
CA ILE A 764 -38.31 94.82 -90.74
C ILE A 764 -36.93 94.70 -91.39
N TYR A 765 -36.61 93.49 -91.86
CA TYR A 765 -35.37 93.18 -92.56
C TYR A 765 -35.67 92.76 -94.01
N ASP A 766 -34.77 93.08 -94.95
CA ASP A 766 -34.78 92.43 -96.27
C ASP A 766 -34.33 90.96 -96.20
N VAL A 767 -34.38 90.25 -97.34
CA VAL A 767 -33.99 88.83 -97.41
C VAL A 767 -32.49 88.59 -97.19
N GLN A 768 -31.66 89.63 -97.26
CA GLN A 768 -30.23 89.59 -96.95
C GLN A 768 -29.95 89.90 -95.47
N GLY A 769 -30.98 90.22 -94.67
CA GLY A 769 -30.88 90.51 -93.24
C GLY A 769 -30.52 91.96 -92.91
N LYS A 770 -30.56 92.89 -93.88
CA LYS A 770 -30.36 94.32 -93.62
C LYS A 770 -31.63 94.90 -93.00
N LEU A 771 -31.47 95.60 -91.87
CA LEU A 771 -32.57 96.30 -91.20
C LEU A 771 -33.04 97.50 -92.04
N LEU A 772 -34.32 97.53 -92.38
CA LEU A 772 -34.95 98.58 -93.18
C LEU A 772 -35.81 99.53 -92.35
N PHE A 773 -36.54 99.00 -91.37
CA PHE A 773 -37.41 99.76 -90.48
C PHE A 773 -37.30 99.24 -89.05
N SER A 774 -37.38 100.15 -88.09
CA SER A 774 -37.40 99.86 -86.66
C SER A 774 -38.33 100.84 -85.97
N GLU A 775 -39.45 100.37 -85.46
CA GLU A 775 -40.37 101.18 -84.67
C GLU A 775 -40.74 100.51 -83.36
N LYS A 776 -41.13 101.34 -82.39
CA LYS A 776 -41.72 100.93 -81.12
C LYS A 776 -43.10 101.55 -81.04
N MET A 777 -44.09 100.72 -80.76
CA MET A 777 -45.49 101.11 -80.78
C MET A 777 -46.22 100.59 -79.54
N LEU A 778 -47.17 101.37 -79.03
CA LEU A 778 -48.08 100.91 -77.99
C LEU A 778 -49.29 100.25 -78.66
N PRO A 779 -49.56 98.95 -78.41
CA PRO A 779 -50.72 98.27 -78.95
C PRO A 779 -52.03 98.90 -78.48
N GLN A 780 -53.03 98.93 -79.36
CA GLN A 780 -54.40 99.32 -79.01
C GLN A 780 -55.27 98.06 -79.05
N ASN A 781 -55.66 97.53 -77.88
CA ASN A 781 -56.40 96.27 -77.75
C ASN A 781 -55.73 95.07 -78.45
N GLY A 782 -54.43 94.86 -78.22
CA GLY A 782 -53.69 93.72 -78.79
C GLY A 782 -53.34 93.86 -80.28
N LEU A 783 -53.45 95.07 -80.85
CA LEU A 783 -53.22 95.36 -82.27
C LEU A 783 -52.14 96.42 -82.45
N VAL A 784 -51.22 96.21 -83.40
CA VAL A 784 -50.22 97.18 -83.86
C VAL A 784 -50.25 97.25 -85.38
N THR A 785 -50.44 98.44 -85.95
CA THR A 785 -50.51 98.63 -87.42
C THR A 785 -49.33 99.43 -87.94
N MET A 786 -48.61 98.85 -88.90
CA MET A 786 -47.41 99.43 -89.51
C MET A 786 -47.68 99.86 -90.95
N ASN A 787 -47.21 101.05 -91.33
CA ASN A 787 -47.22 101.51 -92.71
C ASN A 787 -45.92 101.10 -93.41
N VAL A 788 -46.04 100.42 -94.55
CA VAL A 788 -44.93 99.93 -95.38
C VAL A 788 -45.03 100.40 -96.84
N SER A 789 -45.76 101.48 -97.10
CA SER A 789 -45.98 102.01 -98.46
C SER A 789 -44.69 102.46 -99.14
N SER A 790 -43.64 102.76 -98.38
CA SER A 790 -42.31 103.15 -98.87
C SER A 790 -41.40 101.97 -99.22
N LEU A 791 -41.78 100.73 -98.88
CA LEU A 791 -41.02 99.54 -99.24
C LEU A 791 -41.35 99.09 -100.66
N GLU A 792 -40.32 98.68 -101.40
CA GLU A 792 -40.48 98.04 -102.71
C GLU A 792 -41.17 96.67 -102.58
N ASN A 793 -41.74 96.19 -103.68
CA ASN A 793 -42.41 94.90 -103.71
C ASN A 793 -41.41 93.76 -103.50
N GLY A 794 -41.70 92.87 -102.56
CA GLY A 794 -40.75 91.84 -102.15
C GLY A 794 -41.13 91.08 -100.88
N VAL A 795 -40.23 90.20 -100.46
CA VAL A 795 -40.32 89.45 -99.21
C VAL A 795 -39.48 90.12 -98.15
N TYR A 796 -40.02 90.26 -96.94
CA TYR A 796 -39.35 90.83 -95.79
C TYR A 796 -39.51 89.93 -94.56
N PHE A 797 -38.61 90.06 -93.60
CA PHE A 797 -38.72 89.40 -92.31
C PHE A 797 -39.03 90.41 -91.21
N LEU A 798 -40.10 90.12 -90.48
CA LEU A 798 -40.60 90.94 -89.39
C LEU A 798 -40.19 90.33 -88.06
N LYS A 799 -39.33 90.99 -87.30
CA LYS A 799 -39.05 90.62 -85.90
C LYS A 799 -39.94 91.47 -85.00
N ILE A 800 -40.77 90.81 -84.21
CA ILE A 800 -41.72 91.41 -83.28
C ILE A 800 -41.28 91.04 -81.87
N ALA A 801 -41.14 92.03 -81.00
CA ALA A 801 -40.80 91.81 -79.60
C ALA A 801 -41.70 92.65 -78.67
N SER A 802 -42.32 92.03 -77.68
CA SER A 802 -43.12 92.70 -76.66
C SER A 802 -43.04 91.90 -75.35
N GLU A 803 -42.81 92.58 -74.23
CA GLU A 803 -42.86 91.99 -72.88
C GLU A 803 -42.02 90.71 -72.68
N GLY A 804 -40.88 90.61 -73.37
CA GLY A 804 -39.97 89.46 -73.31
C GLY A 804 -40.26 88.37 -74.34
N ASN A 805 -41.44 88.36 -74.97
CA ASN A 805 -41.74 87.49 -76.11
C ASN A 805 -41.08 88.02 -77.39
N THR A 806 -40.52 87.14 -78.21
CA THR A 806 -39.92 87.51 -79.51
C THR A 806 -40.27 86.48 -80.58
N VAL A 807 -40.71 86.93 -81.76
CA VAL A 807 -40.96 86.06 -82.92
C VAL A 807 -40.52 86.73 -84.22
N VAL A 808 -40.10 85.92 -85.20
CA VAL A 808 -39.84 86.36 -86.58
C VAL A 808 -40.90 85.78 -87.51
N LYS A 809 -41.55 86.62 -88.32
CA LYS A 809 -42.56 86.22 -89.31
C LYS A 809 -42.21 86.77 -90.68
N LYS A 810 -42.62 86.05 -91.72
CA LYS A 810 -42.47 86.50 -93.12
C LYS A 810 -43.58 87.50 -93.48
N LEU A 811 -43.21 88.62 -94.10
CA LEU A 811 -44.11 89.62 -94.67
C LEU A 811 -43.92 89.69 -96.19
N LEU A 812 -45.01 89.70 -96.95
CA LEU A 812 -45.04 89.87 -98.39
C LEU A 812 -45.60 91.26 -98.72
N LYS A 813 -44.85 92.05 -99.49
CA LYS A 813 -45.25 93.37 -99.98
C LYS A 813 -45.51 93.30 -101.49
N ASN A 814 -46.75 93.60 -101.90
CA ASN A 814 -47.23 93.63 -103.28
C ASN A 814 -47.42 95.05 -103.82
#